data_AF-A0AAW0LAQ8-F1
#
_entry.id   AF-A0AAW0LAQ8-F1
#
_cell.length_a   1.000
_cell.length_b   1.000
_cell.length_c   1.000
_cell.angle_alpha   90.00
_cell.angle_beta   90.00
_cell.angle_gamma   90.00
#
_symmetry.space_group_name_H-M   'P 1'
#
loop_
_entity.id
_entity.type
_entity.pdbx_description
1 polymer ?
#
loop_
_entity_poly.entity_id
_entity_poly.type
_entity_poly.pdbx_seq_one_letter_code
_entity_poly.pdbx_strand_id
1 'polypeptide(L)'
;RLYLEKCGESELQRAVECFCLAGCYELAAEVYAKGNFFSECLKVCTTGKIFNVGFKYIQYWKNNATKDFGVARRAQEIDKIEHEFLESCARHHHELKDSRSMMQFVKAFQSIDLMGTFFKSLDCLGELLLLEEESGNFLEAASIAKLRGEILHEADLLGKAGNVKEASMLLLFYVLYNSLWTPGSKGWPLKQFTQKQELLAKAKSFAKNDSNFYSFICTEADILSNEQSDLSITKEYLNASQRHNSVGGEIISARKILDAHLQSNSAKYVWQDYFVFDLTKHSEEVISRNQISVETLFYFWNFWKDKILSIFKYLRCLDTQDVNEYRSYGDFCLNYLGVRRQFHNLNAIYVLLNSDADWVREDSRFIHRNGNLVYIDVRHFVATAQSYWCSELLCAGMKVLDKLEALYNFSLKKPLSLFCQSRSLTCVNEVAKFLLESKYLNRSHYNNKTLQKFVELCNKSFFGYIFPLDWRKSLAENMFSLRESEVSRNLLEQVIIENISLKDELTYGQIGRVVVITLGLGKINNGLYEEILKRFDGTYGNPPWKAFIQVLRGNIGPEFPQDTLIDDNGESPRELCVLLKLQEALMETYNADWRKEVDYISPGCFLYLIERLLILASYFQGYFITLKSSFAEWFIYQDANTNPNSPLVAQMRPSHDIFEFIFKVAYQLLFNKKDTMDWIRRSNIIVKDYYQLLVLRLVSIICLVHLNSNSGEFSESLFELLGRSYITEQLPGEFYDVVQRRQKHINVNALAEAFKKIHNPLVIVSLGGNCSRFLCPDAIFVDMTVKQCREDTLKVLFPETVKASQGEAETFEVEATNSGNEVLSSGTYDQDSCNCKSAPSNFALVADQGDLNNINGSRLQVNYFWEIFEALKSLENDKDPRSFSLNVQMMKVNVEKSIHLASTVMHEHLQNAIDNVDEKLLEEVDSMVDELKQLSAALDVSEPELGNNMSTIQELCKRLLSRRPNLEPMLSKQLLQLGTNLVVETSGSISNEQQCDVDSDSKAKENSSANVASVSNSKNSRETENKVKGNKSKKNKRAKKGGSKR
;
A
#
# COMPACT_ATOMS: atom_id res chain seq x y z
N ARG A 1 -69.55 -62.39 -15.13
CA ARG A 1 -69.38 -63.87 -15.21
C ARG A 1 -70.27 -64.50 -16.28
N LEU A 2 -71.60 -64.31 -16.28
CA LEU A 2 -72.49 -64.83 -17.32
C LEU A 2 -72.01 -64.55 -18.77
N TYR A 3 -71.65 -63.30 -19.09
CA TYR A 3 -71.10 -62.93 -20.40
C TYR A 3 -69.74 -63.59 -20.71
N LEU A 4 -68.89 -63.82 -19.71
CA LEU A 4 -67.57 -64.44 -19.88
C LEU A 4 -67.67 -65.96 -20.12
N GLU A 5 -68.58 -66.63 -19.43
CA GLU A 5 -68.67 -68.10 -19.42
C GLU A 5 -69.62 -68.66 -20.48
N LYS A 6 -70.59 -67.86 -20.99
CA LYS A 6 -71.65 -68.36 -21.88
C LYS A 6 -71.79 -67.67 -23.25
N CYS A 7 -71.10 -66.56 -23.51
CA CYS A 7 -71.37 -65.71 -24.69
C CYS A 7 -70.22 -65.59 -25.72
N GLY A 8 -69.10 -66.32 -25.55
CA GLY A 8 -67.99 -66.36 -26.51
C GLY A 8 -67.16 -65.07 -26.60
N GLU A 9 -66.16 -65.03 -27.50
CA GLU A 9 -65.20 -63.92 -27.62
C GLU A 9 -65.85 -62.56 -28.00
N SER A 10 -67.02 -62.57 -28.64
CA SER A 10 -67.72 -61.36 -29.12
C SER A 10 -68.35 -60.50 -28.01
N GLU A 11 -68.54 -61.04 -26.80
CA GLU A 11 -69.18 -60.33 -25.67
C GLU A 11 -68.20 -60.08 -24.49
N LEU A 12 -66.90 -60.26 -24.72
CA LEU A 12 -65.85 -60.03 -23.71
C LEU A 12 -65.86 -58.58 -23.19
N GLN A 13 -66.12 -57.60 -24.05
CA GLN A 13 -66.14 -56.18 -23.67
C GLN A 13 -67.26 -55.85 -22.66
N ARG A 14 -68.47 -56.42 -22.84
CA ARG A 14 -69.58 -56.29 -21.88
C ARG A 14 -69.32 -57.03 -20.56
N ALA A 15 -68.65 -58.18 -20.63
CA ALA A 15 -68.22 -58.90 -19.44
C ALA A 15 -67.26 -58.05 -18.59
N VAL A 16 -66.33 -57.36 -19.24
CA VAL A 16 -65.38 -56.48 -18.55
C VAL A 16 -66.04 -55.22 -18.00
N GLU A 17 -66.94 -54.56 -18.74
CA GLU A 17 -67.70 -53.41 -18.23
C GLU A 17 -68.45 -53.76 -16.94
N CYS A 18 -69.07 -54.95 -16.88
CA CYS A 18 -69.71 -55.45 -15.66
C CYS A 18 -68.70 -55.67 -14.51
N PHE A 19 -67.50 -56.19 -14.79
CA PHE A 19 -66.46 -56.37 -13.78
C PHE A 19 -65.90 -55.03 -13.28
N CYS A 20 -65.71 -54.05 -14.15
CA CYS A 20 -65.29 -52.70 -13.80
C CYS A 20 -66.33 -52.00 -12.92
N LEU A 21 -67.64 -52.11 -13.26
CA LEU A 21 -68.73 -51.56 -12.45
C LEU A 21 -68.86 -52.23 -11.07
N ALA A 22 -68.48 -53.51 -10.97
CA ALA A 22 -68.46 -54.25 -9.71
C ALA A 22 -67.19 -54.03 -8.87
N GLY A 23 -66.23 -53.22 -9.33
CA GLY A 23 -64.94 -53.02 -8.66
C GLY A 23 -63.97 -54.21 -8.76
N CYS A 24 -64.30 -55.22 -9.57
CA CYS A 24 -63.49 -56.43 -9.77
C CYS A 24 -62.41 -56.22 -10.83
N TYR A 25 -61.50 -55.26 -10.60
CA TYR A 25 -60.54 -54.80 -11.61
C TYR A 25 -59.51 -55.86 -12.03
N GLU A 26 -59.14 -56.81 -11.16
CA GLU A 26 -58.21 -57.90 -11.52
C GLU A 26 -58.82 -58.85 -12.56
N LEU A 27 -60.08 -59.24 -12.37
CA LEU A 27 -60.83 -60.08 -13.31
C LEU A 27 -61.07 -59.33 -14.64
N ALA A 28 -61.35 -58.03 -14.58
CA ALA A 28 -61.47 -57.17 -15.76
C ALA A 28 -60.16 -57.12 -16.57
N ALA A 29 -59.02 -56.91 -15.89
CA ALA A 29 -57.70 -56.87 -16.52
C ALA A 29 -57.30 -58.24 -17.12
N GLU A 30 -57.59 -59.34 -16.42
CA GLU A 30 -57.31 -60.69 -16.93
C GLU A 30 -58.07 -60.99 -18.23
N VAL A 31 -59.34 -60.59 -18.30
CA VAL A 31 -60.18 -60.79 -19.48
C VAL A 31 -59.71 -59.91 -20.64
N TYR A 32 -59.34 -58.64 -20.40
CA TYR A 32 -58.74 -57.79 -21.44
C TYR A 32 -57.38 -58.30 -21.92
N ALA A 33 -56.54 -58.83 -21.02
CA ALA A 33 -55.24 -59.38 -21.37
C ALA A 33 -55.35 -60.64 -22.24
N LYS A 34 -56.33 -61.52 -21.96
CA LYS A 34 -56.62 -62.70 -22.80
C LYS A 34 -57.17 -62.32 -24.17
N GLY A 35 -57.91 -61.22 -24.28
CA GLY A 35 -58.46 -60.69 -25.53
C GLY A 35 -57.51 -59.84 -26.36
N ASN A 36 -56.24 -59.68 -25.97
CA ASN A 36 -55.25 -58.79 -26.62
C ASN A 36 -55.68 -57.31 -26.69
N PHE A 37 -56.51 -56.84 -25.74
CA PHE A 37 -56.92 -55.44 -25.62
C PHE A 37 -55.93 -54.67 -24.73
N PHE A 38 -54.76 -54.33 -25.28
CA PHE A 38 -53.63 -53.75 -24.54
C PHE A 38 -53.96 -52.44 -23.82
N SER A 39 -54.60 -51.50 -24.53
CA SER A 39 -54.94 -50.17 -24.01
C SER A 39 -55.95 -50.25 -22.87
N GLU A 40 -57.02 -51.00 -23.09
CA GLU A 40 -58.12 -51.17 -22.14
C GLU A 40 -57.66 -51.93 -20.89
N CYS A 41 -56.79 -52.95 -21.05
CA CYS A 41 -56.20 -53.67 -19.93
C CYS A 41 -55.40 -52.75 -19.00
N LEU A 42 -54.48 -51.96 -19.55
CA LEU A 42 -53.64 -51.05 -18.76
C LEU A 42 -54.45 -49.91 -18.15
N LYS A 43 -55.45 -49.39 -18.86
CA LYS A 43 -56.37 -48.37 -18.32
C LYS A 43 -57.18 -48.88 -17.13
N VAL A 44 -57.66 -50.12 -17.19
CA VAL A 44 -58.33 -50.77 -16.05
C VAL A 44 -57.35 -50.98 -14.90
N CYS A 45 -56.12 -51.39 -15.19
CA CYS A 45 -55.09 -51.57 -14.16
C CYS A 45 -54.77 -50.26 -13.44
N THR A 46 -54.68 -49.15 -14.17
CA THR A 46 -54.49 -47.81 -13.59
C THR A 46 -55.69 -47.37 -12.75
N THR A 47 -56.91 -47.57 -13.27
CA THR A 47 -58.16 -47.19 -12.58
C THR A 47 -58.35 -47.97 -11.28
N GLY A 48 -58.07 -49.29 -11.31
CA GLY A 48 -58.15 -50.17 -10.15
C GLY A 48 -56.93 -50.11 -9.22
N LYS A 49 -55.89 -49.32 -9.54
CA LYS A 49 -54.61 -49.25 -8.83
C LYS A 49 -53.91 -50.61 -8.65
N ILE A 50 -54.13 -51.55 -9.57
CA ILE A 50 -53.53 -52.90 -9.56
C ILE A 50 -52.24 -52.91 -10.41
N PHE A 51 -51.32 -52.00 -10.09
CA PHE A 51 -50.13 -51.72 -10.92
C PHE A 51 -49.23 -52.94 -11.13
N ASN A 52 -49.06 -53.77 -10.11
CA ASN A 52 -48.27 -55.01 -10.20
C ASN A 52 -48.87 -56.04 -11.19
N VAL A 53 -50.20 -56.07 -11.32
CA VAL A 53 -50.90 -56.96 -12.25
C VAL A 53 -50.69 -56.46 -13.68
N GLY A 54 -50.89 -55.15 -13.92
CA GLY A 54 -50.61 -54.53 -15.21
C GLY A 54 -49.15 -54.66 -15.65
N PHE A 55 -48.20 -54.50 -14.71
CA PHE A 55 -46.77 -54.67 -14.98
C PHE A 55 -46.40 -56.10 -15.40
N LYS A 56 -46.99 -57.11 -14.76
CA LYS A 56 -46.83 -58.53 -15.17
C LYS A 56 -47.34 -58.78 -16.58
N TYR A 57 -48.47 -58.16 -16.97
CA TYR A 57 -49.00 -58.30 -18.33
C TYR A 57 -48.07 -57.65 -19.37
N ILE A 58 -47.49 -56.49 -19.08
CA ILE A 58 -46.47 -55.87 -19.94
C ILE A 58 -45.28 -56.82 -20.17
N GLN A 59 -44.75 -57.42 -19.10
CA GLN A 59 -43.64 -58.39 -19.21
C GLN A 59 -44.04 -59.65 -20.00
N TYR A 60 -45.25 -60.16 -19.78
CA TYR A 60 -45.80 -61.30 -20.50
C TYR A 60 -45.92 -61.01 -22.01
N TRP A 61 -46.41 -59.83 -22.38
CA TRP A 61 -46.53 -59.43 -23.78
C TRP A 61 -45.18 -59.23 -24.46
N LYS A 62 -44.20 -58.61 -23.80
CA LYS A 62 -42.83 -58.46 -24.34
C LYS A 62 -42.15 -59.80 -24.62
N ASN A 63 -42.33 -60.79 -23.75
CA ASN A 63 -41.74 -62.12 -23.93
C ASN A 63 -42.40 -62.92 -25.07
N ASN A 64 -43.67 -62.64 -25.40
CA ASN A 64 -44.42 -63.37 -26.43
C ASN A 64 -44.43 -62.66 -27.80
N ALA A 65 -44.09 -61.36 -27.87
CA ALA A 65 -44.07 -60.56 -29.10
C ALA A 65 -42.99 -60.97 -30.12
N THR A 66 -41.98 -61.76 -29.72
CA THR A 66 -40.88 -62.21 -30.60
C THR A 66 -41.28 -63.29 -31.62
N LYS A 67 -42.54 -63.77 -31.63
CA LYS A 67 -42.99 -64.87 -32.48
C LYS A 67 -43.93 -64.52 -33.65
N ASP A 68 -44.43 -63.28 -33.77
CA ASP A 68 -45.35 -62.90 -34.85
C ASP A 68 -44.84 -61.73 -35.71
N PHE A 69 -44.56 -62.02 -36.98
CA PHE A 69 -44.16 -61.05 -38.00
C PHE A 69 -45.36 -60.19 -38.43
N GLY A 70 -45.36 -58.89 -38.07
CA GLY A 70 -46.29 -57.92 -38.69
C GLY A 70 -46.57 -56.61 -37.96
N VAL A 71 -45.66 -56.07 -37.12
CA VAL A 71 -46.02 -55.07 -36.10
C VAL A 71 -45.10 -53.82 -36.08
N ALA A 72 -44.60 -53.34 -37.22
CA ALA A 72 -43.76 -52.12 -37.20
C ALA A 72 -44.54 -50.84 -36.86
N ARG A 73 -45.84 -50.74 -37.18
CA ARG A 73 -46.69 -49.55 -36.90
C ARG A 73 -47.50 -49.66 -35.60
N ARG A 74 -47.80 -50.88 -35.15
CA ARG A 74 -48.53 -51.16 -33.88
C ARG A 74 -47.60 -51.17 -32.66
N ALA A 75 -46.30 -51.44 -32.84
CA ALA A 75 -45.34 -51.44 -31.73
C ALA A 75 -45.20 -50.05 -31.08
N GLN A 76 -45.14 -48.98 -31.89
CA GLN A 76 -45.00 -47.61 -31.37
C GLN A 76 -46.21 -47.14 -30.53
N GLU A 77 -47.43 -47.56 -30.90
CA GLU A 77 -48.63 -47.26 -30.09
C GLU A 77 -48.63 -48.04 -28.78
N ILE A 78 -48.18 -49.30 -28.80
CA ILE A 78 -48.04 -50.13 -27.61
C ILE A 78 -46.96 -49.57 -26.68
N ASP A 79 -45.82 -49.15 -27.22
CA ASP A 79 -44.72 -48.52 -26.48
C ASP A 79 -45.18 -47.24 -25.78
N LYS A 80 -45.99 -46.42 -26.46
CA LYS A 80 -46.57 -45.20 -25.88
C LYS A 80 -47.54 -45.51 -24.73
N ILE A 81 -48.46 -46.46 -24.92
CA ILE A 81 -49.44 -46.86 -23.91
C ILE A 81 -48.74 -47.50 -22.70
N GLU A 82 -47.71 -48.31 -22.94
CA GLU A 82 -46.88 -48.89 -21.89
C GLU A 82 -46.20 -47.78 -21.07
N HIS A 83 -45.56 -46.82 -21.74
CA HIS A 83 -44.90 -45.72 -21.06
C HIS A 83 -45.88 -44.88 -20.23
N GLU A 84 -47.04 -44.52 -20.77
CA GLU A 84 -48.09 -43.79 -20.05
C GLU A 84 -48.56 -44.56 -18.80
N PHE A 85 -48.69 -45.89 -18.89
CA PHE A 85 -49.02 -46.73 -17.75
C PHE A 85 -47.91 -46.74 -16.69
N LEU A 86 -46.66 -47.00 -17.09
CA LEU A 86 -45.51 -47.04 -16.18
C LEU A 86 -45.30 -45.68 -15.50
N GLU A 87 -45.46 -44.59 -16.25
CA GLU A 87 -45.38 -43.23 -15.73
C GLU A 87 -46.49 -42.96 -14.70
N SER A 88 -47.72 -43.38 -14.97
CA SER A 88 -48.82 -43.29 -14.01
C SER A 88 -48.56 -44.11 -12.73
N CYS A 89 -47.96 -45.29 -12.84
CA CYS A 89 -47.57 -46.10 -11.69
C CYS A 89 -46.52 -45.36 -10.84
N ALA A 90 -45.48 -44.85 -11.50
CA ALA A 90 -44.39 -44.14 -10.85
C ALA A 90 -44.89 -42.85 -10.16
N ARG A 91 -45.76 -42.05 -10.80
CA ARG A 91 -46.37 -40.85 -10.17
C ARG A 91 -47.20 -41.20 -8.95
N HIS A 92 -47.98 -42.27 -9.01
CA HIS A 92 -48.78 -42.71 -7.86
C HIS A 92 -47.90 -43.07 -6.65
N HIS A 93 -46.81 -43.80 -6.86
CA HIS A 93 -45.90 -44.15 -5.77
C HIS A 93 -45.07 -42.95 -5.27
N HIS A 94 -44.78 -41.97 -6.14
CA HIS A 94 -44.20 -40.68 -5.74
C HIS A 94 -45.14 -39.89 -4.80
N GLU A 95 -46.43 -39.79 -5.13
CA GLU A 95 -47.44 -39.16 -4.26
C GLU A 95 -47.52 -39.82 -2.88
N LEU A 96 -47.29 -41.14 -2.81
CA LEU A 96 -47.24 -41.93 -1.58
C LEU A 96 -45.89 -41.84 -0.84
N LYS A 97 -44.90 -41.13 -1.38
CA LYS A 97 -43.51 -41.07 -0.88
C LYS A 97 -42.83 -42.45 -0.77
N ASP A 98 -43.23 -43.39 -1.60
CA ASP A 98 -42.63 -44.73 -1.69
C ASP A 98 -41.62 -44.77 -2.85
N SER A 99 -40.41 -44.27 -2.56
CA SER A 99 -39.33 -44.19 -3.54
C SER A 99 -38.87 -45.56 -4.05
N ARG A 100 -38.98 -46.62 -3.24
CA ARG A 100 -38.60 -47.98 -3.64
C ARG A 100 -39.54 -48.52 -4.72
N SER A 101 -40.85 -48.42 -4.51
CA SER A 101 -41.83 -48.88 -5.49
C SER A 101 -41.84 -47.99 -6.74
N MET A 102 -41.66 -46.67 -6.58
CA MET A 102 -41.50 -45.75 -7.71
C MET A 102 -40.32 -46.18 -8.61
N MET A 103 -39.15 -46.43 -8.02
CA MET A 103 -37.95 -46.85 -8.76
C MET A 103 -38.16 -48.15 -9.53
N GLN A 104 -38.98 -49.08 -9.02
CA GLN A 104 -39.28 -50.34 -9.72
C GLN A 104 -39.95 -50.09 -11.09
N PHE A 105 -40.87 -49.13 -11.18
CA PHE A 105 -41.56 -48.80 -12.43
C PHE A 105 -40.71 -47.90 -13.33
N VAL A 106 -39.96 -46.96 -12.77
CA VAL A 106 -39.07 -46.07 -13.55
C VAL A 106 -37.95 -46.86 -14.22
N LYS A 107 -37.33 -47.84 -13.52
CA LYS A 107 -36.31 -48.72 -14.12
C LYS A 107 -36.83 -49.55 -15.30
N ALA A 108 -38.15 -49.65 -15.48
CA ALA A 108 -38.77 -50.34 -16.62
C ALA A 108 -39.02 -49.44 -17.84
N PHE A 109 -38.70 -48.14 -17.77
CA PHE A 109 -38.81 -47.24 -18.91
C PHE A 109 -37.84 -47.62 -20.03
N GLN A 110 -38.18 -47.22 -21.26
CA GLN A 110 -37.49 -47.67 -22.47
C GLN A 110 -36.12 -47.01 -22.68
N SER A 111 -35.89 -45.84 -22.08
CA SER A 111 -34.60 -45.14 -22.16
C SER A 111 -34.30 -44.40 -20.86
N ILE A 112 -33.01 -44.15 -20.63
CA ILE A 112 -32.51 -43.32 -19.53
C ILE A 112 -33.04 -41.89 -19.67
N ASP A 113 -33.18 -41.36 -20.90
CA ASP A 113 -33.73 -40.02 -21.12
C ASP A 113 -35.17 -39.86 -20.61
N LEU A 114 -36.00 -40.90 -20.78
CA LEU A 114 -37.37 -40.92 -20.23
C LEU A 114 -37.37 -40.97 -18.71
N MET A 115 -36.45 -41.75 -18.11
CA MET A 115 -36.28 -41.78 -16.65
C MET A 115 -35.81 -40.42 -16.12
N GLY A 116 -34.84 -39.80 -16.79
CA GLY A 116 -34.30 -38.49 -16.44
C GLY A 116 -35.33 -37.38 -16.57
N THR A 117 -36.11 -37.36 -17.66
CA THR A 117 -37.20 -36.40 -17.88
C THR A 117 -38.27 -36.54 -16.79
N PHE A 118 -38.61 -37.77 -16.42
CA PHE A 118 -39.57 -38.05 -15.37
C PHE A 118 -39.09 -37.52 -14.01
N PHE A 119 -37.87 -37.83 -13.59
CA PHE A 119 -37.36 -37.33 -12.31
C PHE A 119 -37.20 -35.80 -12.30
N LYS A 120 -36.76 -35.20 -13.42
CA LYS A 120 -36.71 -33.73 -13.56
C LYS A 120 -38.10 -33.09 -13.45
N SER A 121 -39.14 -33.74 -13.99
CA SER A 121 -40.53 -33.25 -13.91
C SER A 121 -41.13 -33.28 -12.50
N LEU A 122 -40.62 -34.16 -11.63
CA LEU A 122 -41.07 -34.33 -10.25
C LEU A 122 -40.10 -33.76 -9.20
N ASP A 123 -39.03 -33.08 -9.63
CA ASP A 123 -37.95 -32.56 -8.78
C ASP A 123 -37.28 -33.63 -7.88
N CYS A 124 -37.26 -34.90 -8.34
CA CYS A 124 -36.65 -36.03 -7.65
C CYS A 124 -35.12 -36.09 -7.88
N LEU A 125 -34.40 -35.04 -7.47
CA LEU A 125 -32.94 -34.95 -7.61
C LEU A 125 -32.18 -36.05 -6.81
N GLY A 126 -32.85 -36.60 -5.79
CA GLY A 126 -32.50 -37.80 -5.03
C GLY A 126 -32.10 -38.98 -5.90
N GLU A 127 -33.14 -39.49 -6.55
CA GLU A 127 -33.17 -40.70 -7.36
C GLU A 127 -32.53 -40.47 -8.72
N LEU A 128 -32.61 -39.26 -9.28
CA LEU A 128 -31.93 -38.89 -10.51
C LEU A 128 -30.41 -38.99 -10.37
N LEU A 129 -29.85 -38.52 -9.24
CA LEU A 129 -28.41 -38.62 -8.96
C LEU A 129 -27.94 -40.09 -8.96
N LEU A 130 -28.69 -40.96 -8.28
CA LEU A 130 -28.38 -42.39 -8.21
C LEU A 130 -28.47 -43.05 -9.59
N LEU A 131 -29.48 -42.68 -10.40
CA LEU A 131 -29.61 -43.18 -11.76
C LEU A 131 -28.41 -42.81 -12.63
N GLU A 132 -27.98 -41.55 -12.60
CA GLU A 132 -26.84 -41.07 -13.40
C GLU A 132 -25.51 -41.62 -12.90
N GLU A 133 -25.36 -41.90 -11.59
CA GLU A 133 -24.18 -42.59 -11.07
C GLU A 133 -24.18 -44.08 -11.48
N GLU A 134 -25.32 -44.77 -11.41
CA GLU A 134 -25.47 -46.17 -11.86
C GLU A 134 -25.22 -46.32 -13.38
N SER A 135 -25.59 -45.32 -14.18
CA SER A 135 -25.37 -45.31 -15.63
C SER A 135 -23.93 -44.94 -16.04
N GLY A 136 -23.10 -44.49 -15.10
CA GLY A 136 -21.73 -44.03 -15.36
C GLY A 136 -21.64 -42.61 -15.91
N ASN A 137 -22.76 -41.87 -15.95
CA ASN A 137 -22.82 -40.48 -16.41
C ASN A 137 -22.36 -39.51 -15.31
N PHE A 138 -21.11 -39.64 -14.88
CA PHE A 138 -20.57 -38.91 -13.72
C PHE A 138 -20.62 -37.38 -13.86
N LEU A 139 -20.58 -36.82 -15.07
CA LEU A 139 -20.72 -35.38 -15.30
C LEU A 139 -22.13 -34.86 -14.99
N GLU A 140 -23.17 -35.60 -15.41
CA GLU A 140 -24.56 -35.22 -15.10
C GLU A 140 -24.85 -35.50 -13.62
N ALA A 141 -24.34 -36.61 -13.06
CA ALA A 141 -24.41 -36.85 -11.62
C ALA A 141 -23.78 -35.69 -10.83
N ALA A 142 -22.61 -35.19 -11.24
CA ALA A 142 -21.98 -34.03 -10.61
C ALA A 142 -22.82 -32.74 -10.74
N SER A 143 -23.48 -32.53 -11.89
CA SER A 143 -24.37 -31.38 -12.11
C SER A 143 -25.58 -31.43 -11.16
N ILE A 144 -26.11 -32.62 -10.89
CA ILE A 144 -27.19 -32.85 -9.93
C ILE A 144 -26.71 -32.68 -8.48
N ALA A 145 -25.54 -33.21 -8.12
CA ALA A 145 -24.94 -33.02 -6.80
C ALA A 145 -24.69 -31.53 -6.50
N LYS A 146 -24.26 -30.77 -7.51
CA LYS A 146 -24.13 -29.31 -7.44
C LYS A 146 -25.47 -28.61 -7.16
N LEU A 147 -26.53 -29.01 -7.85
CA LEU A 147 -27.87 -28.48 -7.60
C LEU A 147 -28.34 -28.78 -6.18
N ARG A 148 -27.99 -29.94 -5.63
CA ARG A 148 -28.33 -30.34 -4.25
C ARG A 148 -27.44 -29.72 -3.17
N GLY A 149 -26.36 -29.03 -3.55
CA GLY A 149 -25.40 -28.42 -2.62
C GLY A 149 -24.40 -29.40 -1.99
N GLU A 150 -24.29 -30.62 -2.54
CA GLU A 150 -23.45 -31.70 -1.99
C GLU A 150 -22.01 -31.61 -2.52
N ILE A 151 -21.25 -30.60 -2.06
CA ILE A 151 -19.91 -30.28 -2.61
C ILE A 151 -18.92 -31.44 -2.61
N LEU A 152 -18.84 -32.20 -1.52
CA LEU A 152 -17.90 -33.33 -1.43
C LEU A 152 -18.26 -34.43 -2.43
N HIS A 153 -19.56 -34.70 -2.60
CA HIS A 153 -20.04 -35.70 -3.55
C HIS A 153 -19.87 -35.24 -5.00
N GLU A 154 -20.12 -33.95 -5.28
CA GLU A 154 -19.81 -33.33 -6.57
C GLU A 154 -18.33 -33.45 -6.93
N ALA A 155 -17.43 -33.13 -5.99
CA ALA A 155 -15.99 -33.22 -6.22
C ALA A 155 -15.57 -34.67 -6.54
N ASP A 156 -16.16 -35.66 -5.86
CA ASP A 156 -15.88 -37.06 -6.11
C ASP A 156 -16.37 -37.52 -7.48
N LEU A 157 -17.57 -37.11 -7.88
CA LEU A 157 -18.14 -37.41 -9.20
C LEU A 157 -17.36 -36.73 -10.33
N LEU A 158 -16.93 -35.47 -10.16
CA LEU A 158 -16.06 -34.79 -11.11
C LEU A 158 -14.70 -35.49 -11.24
N GLY A 159 -14.14 -35.95 -10.13
CA GLY A 159 -12.93 -36.77 -10.13
C GLY A 159 -13.09 -38.06 -10.94
N LYS A 160 -14.21 -38.79 -10.75
CA LYS A 160 -14.54 -39.99 -11.54
C LYS A 160 -14.77 -39.67 -13.03
N ALA A 161 -15.34 -38.51 -13.34
CA ALA A 161 -15.57 -38.03 -14.70
C ALA A 161 -14.27 -37.59 -15.43
N GLY A 162 -13.13 -37.57 -14.74
CA GLY A 162 -11.86 -37.07 -15.27
C GLY A 162 -11.71 -35.54 -15.20
N ASN A 163 -12.68 -34.82 -14.63
CA ASN A 163 -12.60 -33.37 -14.43
C ASN A 163 -11.85 -33.01 -13.14
N VAL A 164 -10.57 -33.40 -13.11
CA VAL A 164 -9.72 -33.39 -11.91
C VAL A 164 -9.37 -31.99 -11.40
N LYS A 165 -9.35 -30.98 -12.29
CA LYS A 165 -8.98 -29.60 -11.91
C LYS A 165 -10.08 -28.99 -11.03
N GLU A 166 -11.31 -29.04 -11.50
CA GLU A 166 -12.50 -28.57 -10.81
C GLU A 166 -12.73 -29.34 -9.52
N ALA A 167 -12.56 -30.67 -9.54
CA ALA A 167 -12.65 -31.51 -8.35
C ALA A 167 -11.65 -31.07 -7.25
N SER A 168 -10.38 -30.83 -7.62
CA SER A 168 -9.34 -30.39 -6.68
C SER A 168 -9.67 -29.01 -6.09
N MET A 169 -10.14 -28.07 -6.93
CA MET A 169 -10.50 -26.73 -6.49
C MET A 169 -11.71 -26.72 -5.54
N LEU A 170 -12.72 -27.56 -5.80
CA LEU A 170 -13.87 -27.70 -4.91
C LEU A 170 -13.48 -28.25 -3.53
N LEU A 171 -12.54 -29.18 -3.47
CA LEU A 171 -12.03 -29.70 -2.19
C LEU A 171 -11.27 -28.62 -1.41
N LEU A 172 -10.40 -27.83 -2.07
CA LEU A 172 -9.70 -26.71 -1.42
C LEU A 172 -10.68 -25.64 -0.91
N PHE A 173 -11.67 -25.29 -1.74
CA PHE A 173 -12.74 -24.38 -1.33
C PHE A 173 -13.49 -24.91 -0.11
N TYR A 174 -13.88 -26.19 -0.13
CA TYR A 174 -14.55 -26.82 1.01
C TYR A 174 -13.71 -26.76 2.27
N VAL A 175 -12.41 -27.04 2.17
CA VAL A 175 -11.50 -26.96 3.32
C VAL A 175 -11.37 -25.52 3.83
N LEU A 176 -11.28 -24.53 2.95
CA LEU A 176 -11.16 -23.12 3.32
C LEU A 176 -12.35 -22.64 4.16
N TYR A 177 -13.57 -22.71 3.64
CA TYR A 177 -14.73 -22.15 4.35
C TYR A 177 -15.06 -22.94 5.62
N ASN A 178 -14.90 -24.28 5.62
CA ASN A 178 -15.13 -25.07 6.83
C ASN A 178 -14.07 -24.81 7.90
N SER A 179 -12.83 -24.50 7.52
CA SER A 179 -11.80 -24.09 8.47
C SER A 179 -12.15 -22.74 9.13
N LEU A 180 -12.82 -21.85 8.40
CA LEU A 180 -13.20 -20.51 8.89
C LEU A 180 -14.49 -20.53 9.70
N TRP A 181 -15.48 -21.32 9.31
CA TRP A 181 -16.85 -21.23 9.82
C TRP A 181 -17.32 -22.49 10.57
N THR A 182 -16.41 -23.17 11.27
CA THR A 182 -16.80 -24.21 12.25
C THR A 182 -17.80 -23.66 13.28
N PRO A 183 -18.67 -24.50 13.87
CA PRO A 183 -19.66 -24.04 14.86
C PRO A 183 -19.03 -23.22 16.00
N GLY A 184 -19.54 -22.01 16.23
CA GLY A 184 -19.01 -21.05 17.21
C GLY A 184 -17.80 -20.23 16.72
N SER A 185 -17.41 -20.35 15.45
CA SER A 185 -16.37 -19.54 14.83
C SER A 185 -16.86 -18.17 14.38
N LYS A 186 -16.00 -17.16 14.51
CA LYS A 186 -16.18 -15.81 13.97
C LYS A 186 -15.38 -15.55 12.69
N GLY A 187 -14.98 -16.62 12.00
CA GLY A 187 -14.11 -16.55 10.82
C GLY A 187 -12.65 -16.89 11.18
N TRP A 188 -11.73 -15.98 10.86
CA TRP A 188 -10.29 -16.16 11.10
C TRP A 188 -9.96 -16.36 12.59
N PRO A 189 -8.99 -17.22 12.97
CA PRO A 189 -8.05 -18.01 12.16
C PRO A 189 -8.58 -19.36 11.64
N LEU A 190 -7.85 -19.99 10.71
CA LEU A 190 -8.17 -21.32 10.19
C LEU A 190 -8.15 -22.38 11.29
N LYS A 191 -9.25 -23.12 11.43
CA LYS A 191 -9.42 -24.16 12.46
C LYS A 191 -9.25 -25.56 11.89
N GLN A 192 -8.87 -26.48 12.77
CA GLN A 192 -8.77 -27.89 12.46
C GLN A 192 -10.17 -28.53 12.51
N PHE A 193 -10.45 -29.47 11.60
CA PHE A 193 -11.62 -30.33 11.64
C PHE A 193 -11.26 -31.75 11.18
N THR A 194 -12.09 -32.74 11.52
CA THR A 194 -11.76 -34.18 11.46
C THR A 194 -11.25 -34.66 10.11
N GLN A 195 -11.87 -34.25 9.00
CA GLN A 195 -11.54 -34.73 7.65
C GLN A 195 -10.54 -33.85 6.89
N LYS A 196 -10.04 -32.77 7.51
CA LYS A 196 -9.28 -31.74 6.81
C LYS A 196 -8.07 -32.28 6.04
N GLN A 197 -7.21 -33.06 6.70
CA GLN A 197 -6.00 -33.59 6.08
C GLN A 197 -6.28 -34.63 5.00
N GLU A 198 -7.32 -35.44 5.17
CA GLU A 198 -7.77 -36.41 4.16
C GLU A 198 -8.24 -35.71 2.89
N LEU A 199 -9.03 -34.63 3.03
CA LEU A 199 -9.52 -33.83 1.91
C LEU A 199 -8.37 -33.09 1.17
N LEU A 200 -7.40 -32.55 1.91
CA LEU A 200 -6.22 -31.93 1.32
C LEU A 200 -5.36 -32.94 0.55
N ALA A 201 -5.14 -34.13 1.12
CA ALA A 201 -4.41 -35.21 0.44
C ALA A 201 -5.16 -35.68 -0.83
N LYS A 202 -6.49 -35.75 -0.78
CA LYS A 202 -7.33 -36.09 -1.92
C LYS A 202 -7.23 -35.04 -3.03
N ALA A 203 -7.29 -33.75 -2.69
CA ALA A 203 -7.09 -32.67 -3.66
C ALA A 203 -5.72 -32.76 -4.37
N LYS A 204 -4.64 -33.00 -3.60
CA LYS A 204 -3.30 -33.24 -4.19
C LYS A 204 -3.29 -34.45 -5.13
N SER A 205 -3.98 -35.54 -4.76
CA SER A 205 -4.02 -36.77 -5.56
C SER A 205 -4.66 -36.58 -6.94
N PHE A 206 -5.70 -35.75 -7.05
CA PHE A 206 -6.35 -35.43 -8.32
C PHE A 206 -5.46 -34.59 -9.24
N ALA A 207 -4.60 -33.74 -8.69
CA ALA A 207 -3.76 -32.85 -9.47
C ALA A 207 -2.48 -33.51 -10.05
N LYS A 208 -2.12 -34.73 -9.62
CA LYS A 208 -0.82 -35.38 -9.93
C LYS A 208 -0.43 -35.47 -11.40
N ASN A 209 -1.41 -35.42 -12.31
CA ASN A 209 -1.17 -35.62 -13.75
C ASN A 209 -0.70 -34.35 -14.49
N ASP A 210 -0.81 -33.16 -13.89
CA ASP A 210 -0.38 -31.88 -14.47
C ASP A 210 0.61 -31.21 -13.50
N SER A 211 1.88 -31.09 -13.88
CA SER A 211 2.95 -30.64 -12.97
C SER A 211 2.75 -29.22 -12.46
N ASN A 212 2.29 -28.30 -13.31
CA ASN A 212 2.08 -26.90 -12.94
C ASN A 212 0.86 -26.78 -12.03
N PHE A 213 -0.23 -27.48 -12.37
CA PHE A 213 -1.43 -27.52 -11.54
C PHE A 213 -1.19 -28.23 -10.21
N TYR A 214 -0.41 -29.31 -10.20
CA TYR A 214 -0.03 -30.03 -8.98
C TYR A 214 0.75 -29.13 -8.02
N SER A 215 1.72 -28.35 -8.52
CA SER A 215 2.48 -27.38 -7.72
C SER A 215 1.57 -26.33 -7.08
N PHE A 216 0.63 -25.79 -7.85
CA PHE A 216 -0.38 -24.85 -7.36
C PHE A 216 -1.26 -25.47 -6.26
N ILE A 217 -1.84 -26.65 -6.50
CA ILE A 217 -2.69 -27.34 -5.52
C ILE A 217 -1.92 -27.73 -4.26
N CYS A 218 -0.66 -28.15 -4.37
CA CYS A 218 0.17 -28.42 -3.20
C CYS A 218 0.37 -27.16 -2.36
N THR A 219 0.71 -26.06 -3.01
CA THR A 219 0.89 -24.76 -2.34
C THR A 219 -0.37 -24.33 -1.60
N GLU A 220 -1.54 -24.34 -2.25
CA GLU A 220 -2.81 -23.98 -1.60
C GLU A 220 -3.18 -24.93 -0.46
N ALA A 221 -2.97 -26.23 -0.65
CA ALA A 221 -3.23 -27.22 0.40
C ALA A 221 -2.34 -27.01 1.63
N ASP A 222 -1.06 -26.69 1.42
CA ASP A 222 -0.11 -26.44 2.50
C ASP A 222 -0.41 -25.10 3.22
N ILE A 223 -0.83 -24.08 2.47
CA ILE A 223 -1.33 -22.81 3.03
C ILE A 223 -2.56 -23.06 3.91
N LEU A 224 -3.49 -23.94 3.48
CA LEU A 224 -4.69 -24.25 4.25
C LEU A 224 -4.42 -25.20 5.42
N SER A 225 -3.27 -25.87 5.46
CA SER A 225 -2.87 -26.73 6.57
C SER A 225 -2.78 -25.97 7.89
N ASN A 226 -3.06 -26.68 8.98
CA ASN A 226 -2.88 -26.21 10.35
C ASN A 226 -1.48 -26.48 10.90
N GLU A 227 -0.59 -27.08 10.10
CA GLU A 227 0.80 -27.27 10.48
C GLU A 227 1.47 -25.91 10.69
N GLN A 228 2.21 -25.79 11.78
CA GLN A 228 2.92 -24.58 12.11
C GLN A 228 4.12 -24.46 11.16
N SER A 229 4.01 -23.56 10.19
CA SER A 229 5.06 -23.27 9.22
C SER A 229 5.95 -22.15 9.73
N ASP A 230 7.25 -22.31 9.51
CA ASP A 230 8.22 -21.22 9.66
C ASP A 230 7.87 -20.05 8.74
N LEU A 231 8.37 -18.86 9.07
CA LEU A 231 8.14 -17.64 8.29
C LEU A 231 8.74 -17.76 6.88
N SER A 232 9.92 -18.37 6.74
CA SER A 232 10.57 -18.66 5.46
C SER A 232 9.69 -19.54 4.57
N ILE A 233 9.17 -20.64 5.12
CA ILE A 233 8.26 -21.55 4.41
C ILE A 233 6.97 -20.82 4.01
N THR A 234 6.40 -20.02 4.92
CA THR A 234 5.18 -19.25 4.63
C THR A 234 5.42 -18.22 3.51
N LYS A 235 6.63 -17.65 3.42
CA LYS A 235 7.04 -16.77 2.32
C LYS A 235 7.26 -17.51 1.01
N GLU A 236 7.81 -18.72 1.04
CA GLU A 236 7.88 -19.57 -0.15
C GLU A 236 6.48 -19.87 -0.70
N TYR A 237 5.51 -20.15 0.18
CA TYR A 237 4.12 -20.29 -0.22
C TYR A 237 3.55 -19.00 -0.83
N LEU A 238 3.80 -17.84 -0.23
CA LEU A 238 3.39 -16.56 -0.81
C LEU A 238 3.99 -16.33 -2.20
N ASN A 239 5.29 -16.60 -2.38
CA ASN A 239 5.98 -16.46 -3.67
C ASN A 239 5.42 -17.43 -4.72
N ALA A 240 5.13 -18.67 -4.32
CA ALA A 240 4.49 -19.65 -5.18
C ALA A 240 3.07 -19.20 -5.56
N SER A 241 2.29 -18.67 -4.62
CA SER A 241 0.96 -18.10 -4.91
C SER A 241 1.04 -16.93 -5.89
N GLN A 242 2.01 -16.03 -5.77
CA GLN A 242 2.23 -14.93 -6.73
C GLN A 242 2.56 -15.45 -8.13
N ARG A 243 3.45 -16.46 -8.25
CA ARG A 243 3.76 -17.09 -9.54
C ARG A 243 2.54 -17.75 -10.19
N HIS A 244 1.65 -18.31 -9.36
CA HIS A 244 0.41 -18.96 -9.80
C HIS A 244 -0.77 -17.99 -9.93
N ASN A 245 -0.60 -16.69 -9.68
CA ASN A 245 -1.67 -15.68 -9.62
C ASN A 245 -2.81 -16.05 -8.64
N SER A 246 -2.47 -16.71 -7.53
CA SER A 246 -3.43 -17.13 -6.51
C SER A 246 -3.71 -16.03 -5.49
N VAL A 247 -4.77 -15.28 -5.71
CA VAL A 247 -5.24 -14.25 -4.76
C VAL A 247 -5.53 -14.84 -3.37
N GLY A 248 -6.10 -16.04 -3.31
CA GLY A 248 -6.42 -16.69 -2.04
C GLY A 248 -5.17 -17.06 -1.24
N GLY A 249 -4.20 -17.70 -1.91
CA GLY A 249 -2.93 -18.05 -1.29
C GLY A 249 -2.12 -16.84 -0.83
N GLU A 250 -2.13 -15.76 -1.62
CA GLU A 250 -1.49 -14.49 -1.24
C GLU A 250 -2.11 -13.88 0.04
N ILE A 251 -3.44 -13.76 0.08
CA ILE A 251 -4.15 -13.15 1.22
C ILE A 251 -3.94 -13.98 2.49
N ILE A 252 -4.08 -15.30 2.40
CA ILE A 252 -3.97 -16.19 3.57
C ILE A 252 -2.51 -16.25 4.06
N SER A 253 -1.53 -16.34 3.17
CA SER A 253 -0.12 -16.37 3.54
C SER A 253 0.33 -15.06 4.18
N ALA A 254 -0.05 -13.92 3.60
CA ALA A 254 0.23 -12.61 4.20
C ALA A 254 -0.42 -12.47 5.58
N ARG A 255 -1.66 -12.98 5.74
CA ARG A 255 -2.34 -12.98 7.04
C ARG A 255 -1.65 -13.87 8.07
N LYS A 256 -1.14 -15.04 7.67
CA LYS A 256 -0.35 -15.93 8.55
C LYS A 256 0.96 -15.26 9.00
N ILE A 257 1.67 -14.59 8.08
CA ILE A 257 2.89 -13.83 8.41
C ILE A 257 2.56 -12.70 9.40
N LEU A 258 1.47 -11.97 9.17
CA LEU A 258 0.98 -10.96 10.14
C LEU A 258 0.70 -11.56 11.51
N ASP A 259 -0.01 -12.68 11.60
CA ASP A 259 -0.29 -13.32 12.88
C ASP A 259 0.99 -13.77 13.61
N ALA A 260 2.01 -14.24 12.87
CA ALA A 260 3.31 -14.57 13.45
C ALA A 260 4.01 -13.34 14.05
N HIS A 261 3.90 -12.16 13.42
CA HIS A 261 4.35 -10.90 14.02
C HIS A 261 3.57 -10.55 15.30
N LEU A 262 2.25 -10.64 15.25
CA LEU A 262 1.37 -10.28 16.37
C LEU A 262 1.56 -11.19 17.58
N GLN A 263 1.88 -12.47 17.36
CA GLN A 263 2.15 -13.45 18.42
C GLN A 263 3.60 -13.37 18.97
N SER A 264 4.51 -12.78 18.22
CA SER A 264 5.92 -12.71 18.61
C SER A 264 6.17 -11.72 19.74
N ASN A 265 7.14 -12.00 20.61
CA ASN A 265 7.59 -11.05 21.64
C ASN A 265 8.35 -9.88 20.99
N SER A 266 8.17 -8.66 21.47
CA SER A 266 8.91 -7.47 20.99
C SER A 266 10.43 -7.60 21.09
N ALA A 267 10.94 -8.43 22.02
CA ALA A 267 12.38 -8.71 22.11
C ALA A 267 12.94 -9.56 20.96
N LYS A 268 12.09 -10.24 20.18
CA LYS A 268 12.50 -11.03 19.00
C LYS A 268 12.65 -10.17 17.73
N TYR A 269 12.25 -8.90 17.78
CA TYR A 269 12.33 -8.01 16.62
C TYR A 269 13.78 -7.57 16.41
N VAL A 270 14.24 -7.73 15.17
CA VAL A 270 15.48 -7.14 14.66
C VAL A 270 15.22 -5.66 14.39
N TRP A 271 16.16 -4.82 14.81
CA TRP A 271 16.08 -3.36 14.66
C TRP A 271 17.12 -2.89 13.65
N GLN A 272 16.64 -2.21 12.61
CA GLN A 272 17.46 -1.60 11.57
C GLN A 272 17.77 -0.16 11.96
N ASP A 273 19.06 0.19 11.96
CA ASP A 273 19.51 1.57 12.19
C ASP A 273 19.79 2.32 10.88
N TYR A 274 19.15 1.90 9.78
CA TYR A 274 19.27 2.52 8.47
C TYR A 274 17.88 2.68 7.84
N PHE A 275 17.74 3.66 6.96
CA PHE A 275 16.49 3.88 6.25
C PHE A 275 16.29 2.84 5.15
N VAL A 276 15.14 2.18 5.15
CA VAL A 276 14.79 1.17 4.14
C VAL A 276 14.04 1.85 3.00
N PHE A 277 14.71 2.00 1.86
CA PHE A 277 14.13 2.59 0.65
C PHE A 277 13.19 1.60 -0.08
N ASP A 278 13.67 0.37 -0.33
CA ASP A 278 12.84 -0.70 -0.90
C ASP A 278 12.29 -1.60 0.22
N LEU A 279 11.08 -1.26 0.66
CA LEU A 279 10.39 -2.00 1.72
C LEU A 279 10.05 -3.42 1.31
N THR A 280 9.77 -3.65 0.03
CA THR A 280 9.40 -4.97 -0.51
C THR A 280 10.61 -5.88 -0.42
N LYS A 281 11.68 -5.58 -1.15
CA LYS A 281 12.89 -6.41 -1.19
C LYS A 281 13.46 -6.67 0.20
N HIS A 282 13.53 -5.62 1.03
CA HIS A 282 13.99 -5.76 2.40
C HIS A 282 13.14 -6.74 3.21
N SER A 283 11.81 -6.63 3.10
CA SER A 283 10.89 -7.51 3.83
C SER A 283 11.00 -8.96 3.35
N GLU A 284 11.20 -9.18 2.05
CA GLU A 284 11.43 -10.52 1.51
C GLU A 284 12.71 -11.16 2.04
N GLU A 285 13.80 -10.41 2.08
CA GLU A 285 15.09 -10.89 2.59
C GLU A 285 15.04 -11.21 4.09
N VAL A 286 14.41 -10.36 4.90
CA VAL A 286 14.33 -10.53 6.35
C VAL A 286 13.45 -11.73 6.73
N ILE A 287 12.27 -11.87 6.11
CA ILE A 287 11.38 -13.01 6.34
C ILE A 287 12.01 -14.32 5.88
N SER A 288 12.74 -14.32 4.76
CA SER A 288 13.44 -15.52 4.27
C SER A 288 14.48 -16.04 5.26
N ARG A 289 15.02 -15.16 6.13
CA ARG A 289 15.93 -15.52 7.23
C ARG A 289 15.20 -15.90 8.52
N ASN A 290 13.88 -16.11 8.48
CA ASN A 290 13.04 -16.35 9.67
C ASN A 290 13.11 -15.22 10.71
N GLN A 291 13.42 -13.99 10.28
CA GLN A 291 13.52 -12.82 11.15
C GLN A 291 12.31 -11.91 10.97
N ILE A 292 12.04 -11.08 11.97
CA ILE A 292 10.98 -10.07 11.95
C ILE A 292 11.53 -8.72 12.40
N SER A 293 10.99 -7.65 11.84
CA SER A 293 11.33 -6.24 12.08
C SER A 293 10.07 -5.37 12.06
N VAL A 294 10.24 -4.07 12.37
CA VAL A 294 9.14 -3.10 12.29
C VAL A 294 8.70 -2.93 10.83
N GLU A 295 9.65 -2.93 9.91
CA GLU A 295 9.50 -2.77 8.47
C GLU A 295 8.70 -3.94 7.87
N THR A 296 9.05 -5.17 8.23
CA THR A 296 8.31 -6.36 7.78
C THR A 296 6.87 -6.38 8.30
N LEU A 297 6.64 -6.04 9.58
CA LEU A 297 5.27 -5.91 10.10
C LEU A 297 4.46 -4.88 9.31
N PHE A 298 5.06 -3.72 9.05
CA PHE A 298 4.41 -2.64 8.31
C PHE A 298 4.14 -3.03 6.84
N TYR A 299 5.08 -3.69 6.19
CA TYR A 299 4.94 -4.21 4.82
C TYR A 299 3.80 -5.20 4.70
N PHE A 300 3.78 -6.27 5.51
CA PHE A 300 2.74 -7.30 5.42
C PHE A 300 1.37 -6.77 5.83
N TRP A 301 1.32 -5.76 6.72
CA TRP A 301 0.09 -5.05 7.01
C TRP A 301 -0.46 -4.36 5.77
N ASN A 302 0.37 -3.56 5.09
CA ASN A 302 -0.05 -2.86 3.88
C ASN A 302 -0.40 -3.82 2.74
N PHE A 303 0.43 -4.84 2.50
CA PHE A 303 0.19 -5.87 1.50
C PHE A 303 -1.17 -6.56 1.72
N TRP A 304 -1.45 -7.01 2.95
CA TRP A 304 -2.72 -7.65 3.26
C TRP A 304 -3.90 -6.66 3.16
N LYS A 305 -3.75 -5.46 3.74
CA LYS A 305 -4.75 -4.38 3.70
C LYS A 305 -5.16 -4.06 2.26
N ASP A 306 -4.22 -3.91 1.34
CA ASP A 306 -4.51 -3.56 -0.05
C ASP A 306 -5.28 -4.66 -0.78
N LYS A 307 -5.00 -5.93 -0.49
CA LYS A 307 -5.78 -7.07 -1.02
C LYS A 307 -7.21 -7.08 -0.48
N ILE A 308 -7.42 -6.74 0.80
CA ILE A 308 -8.77 -6.59 1.37
C ILE A 308 -9.50 -5.39 0.74
N LEU A 309 -8.81 -4.28 0.44
CA LEU A 309 -9.40 -3.15 -0.28
C LEU A 309 -9.88 -3.54 -1.69
N SER A 310 -9.18 -4.43 -2.38
CA SER A 310 -9.65 -5.00 -3.65
C SER A 310 -10.93 -5.84 -3.52
N ILE A 311 -11.15 -6.51 -2.40
CA ILE A 311 -12.44 -7.17 -2.10
C ILE A 311 -13.57 -6.15 -1.97
N PHE A 312 -13.34 -5.01 -1.30
CA PHE A 312 -14.34 -3.94 -1.22
C PHE A 312 -14.69 -3.35 -2.59
N LYS A 313 -13.70 -3.20 -3.48
CA LYS A 313 -13.93 -2.76 -4.86
C LYS A 313 -14.83 -3.75 -5.60
N TYR A 314 -14.54 -5.06 -5.51
CA TYR A 314 -15.41 -6.10 -6.07
C TYR A 314 -16.84 -6.03 -5.53
N LEU A 315 -17.00 -5.92 -4.20
CA LEU A 315 -18.32 -5.87 -3.56
C LEU A 315 -19.15 -4.64 -3.98
N ARG A 316 -18.51 -3.54 -4.41
CA ARG A 316 -19.20 -2.36 -4.96
C ARG A 316 -19.62 -2.55 -6.42
N CYS A 317 -18.84 -3.30 -7.20
CA CYS A 317 -19.10 -3.55 -8.61
C CYS A 317 -20.09 -4.69 -8.88
N LEU A 318 -20.57 -5.39 -7.85
CA LEU A 318 -21.46 -6.55 -8.01
C LEU A 318 -22.82 -6.22 -8.69
N ASP A 319 -23.26 -4.96 -8.61
CA ASP A 319 -24.50 -4.46 -9.23
C ASP A 319 -24.27 -3.86 -10.63
N THR A 320 -23.03 -3.50 -10.97
CA THR A 320 -22.66 -2.88 -12.25
C THR A 320 -22.01 -3.95 -13.12
N GLN A 321 -22.61 -4.32 -14.26
CA GLN A 321 -22.14 -5.36 -15.19
C GLN A 321 -20.80 -5.03 -15.90
N ASP A 322 -19.86 -4.36 -15.23
CA ASP A 322 -18.63 -3.85 -15.82
C ASP A 322 -17.35 -4.45 -15.18
N VAL A 323 -16.56 -5.01 -16.10
CA VAL A 323 -15.11 -5.35 -16.16
C VAL A 323 -14.42 -6.21 -15.08
N ASN A 324 -14.01 -7.39 -15.57
CA ASN A 324 -13.14 -8.48 -15.11
C ASN A 324 -11.96 -8.26 -14.14
N GLU A 325 -11.56 -7.06 -13.71
CA GLU A 325 -10.27 -6.88 -13.00
C GLU A 325 -10.28 -7.47 -11.57
N TYR A 326 -11.40 -7.36 -10.85
CA TYR A 326 -11.50 -7.81 -9.45
C TYR A 326 -12.14 -9.19 -9.27
N ARG A 327 -12.33 -9.94 -10.35
CA ARG A 327 -13.06 -11.22 -10.32
C ARG A 327 -12.44 -12.23 -9.34
N SER A 328 -11.11 -12.36 -9.34
CA SER A 328 -10.38 -13.28 -8.47
C SER A 328 -10.54 -12.94 -6.98
N TYR A 329 -10.59 -11.66 -6.62
CA TYR A 329 -10.89 -11.19 -5.26
C TYR A 329 -12.34 -11.51 -4.86
N GLY A 330 -13.26 -11.43 -5.82
CA GLY A 330 -14.65 -11.81 -5.62
C GLY A 330 -14.85 -13.29 -5.41
N ASP A 331 -14.21 -14.11 -6.25
CA ASP A 331 -14.22 -15.57 -6.10
C ASP A 331 -13.59 -15.97 -4.75
N PHE A 332 -12.49 -15.33 -4.33
CA PHE A 332 -11.95 -15.51 -2.99
C PHE A 332 -12.95 -15.09 -1.89
N CYS A 333 -13.61 -13.94 -2.01
CA CYS A 333 -14.58 -13.46 -1.01
C CYS A 333 -15.76 -14.45 -0.86
N LEU A 334 -16.31 -14.92 -1.97
CA LEU A 334 -17.36 -15.94 -2.00
C LEU A 334 -16.87 -17.24 -1.35
N ASN A 335 -15.68 -17.69 -1.73
CA ASN A 335 -15.09 -18.90 -1.19
C ASN A 335 -14.80 -18.80 0.30
N TYR A 336 -14.31 -17.66 0.76
CA TYR A 336 -14.00 -17.38 2.15
C TYR A 336 -15.27 -17.40 3.01
N LEU A 337 -16.36 -16.81 2.52
CA LEU A 337 -17.63 -16.74 3.24
C LEU A 337 -18.49 -18.01 3.10
N GLY A 338 -18.07 -18.99 2.29
CA GLY A 338 -18.85 -20.21 2.06
C GLY A 338 -20.10 -19.96 1.22
N VAL A 339 -20.01 -19.04 0.26
CA VAL A 339 -21.10 -18.69 -0.67
C VAL A 339 -20.75 -19.18 -2.06
N ARG A 340 -21.69 -19.85 -2.70
CA ARG A 340 -21.55 -20.32 -4.07
C ARG A 340 -22.47 -19.57 -5.01
N ARG A 341 -21.89 -18.95 -6.03
CA ARG A 341 -22.64 -18.32 -7.12
C ARG A 341 -23.04 -19.36 -8.16
N GLN A 342 -24.33 -19.46 -8.45
CA GLN A 342 -24.91 -20.28 -9.50
C GLN A 342 -25.64 -19.38 -10.49
N PHE A 343 -25.79 -19.81 -11.74
CA PHE A 343 -26.52 -19.05 -12.76
C PHE A 343 -27.74 -19.86 -13.18
N HIS A 344 -28.93 -19.26 -13.04
CA HIS A 344 -30.15 -19.75 -13.67
C HIS A 344 -30.53 -18.74 -14.74
N ASN A 345 -30.40 -19.15 -16.01
CA ASN A 345 -30.50 -18.27 -17.17
C ASN A 345 -29.48 -17.12 -17.07
N LEU A 346 -29.95 -15.86 -17.05
CA LEU A 346 -29.11 -14.66 -16.92
C LEU A 346 -28.97 -14.17 -15.47
N ASN A 347 -29.69 -14.78 -14.51
CA ASN A 347 -29.71 -14.32 -13.12
C ASN A 347 -28.73 -15.13 -12.27
N ALA A 348 -27.85 -14.43 -11.54
CA ALA A 348 -26.98 -15.02 -10.55
C ALA A 348 -27.76 -15.28 -9.25
N ILE A 349 -27.69 -16.51 -8.76
CA ILE A 349 -28.25 -16.96 -7.48
C ILE A 349 -27.10 -17.30 -6.53
N TYR A 350 -27.20 -16.88 -5.27
CA TYR A 350 -26.17 -17.09 -4.25
C TYR A 350 -26.63 -18.11 -3.23
N VAL A 351 -25.94 -19.23 -3.14
CA VAL A 351 -26.24 -20.37 -2.26
C VAL A 351 -25.27 -20.35 -1.07
N LEU A 352 -25.80 -20.39 0.15
CA LEU A 352 -25.04 -20.55 1.38
C LEU A 352 -24.73 -22.04 1.60
N LEU A 353 -23.45 -22.36 1.72
CA LEU A 353 -22.99 -23.72 1.98
C LEU A 353 -22.91 -24.03 3.48
N ASN A 354 -22.83 -22.99 4.29
CA ASN A 354 -22.89 -23.06 5.74
C ASN A 354 -23.86 -21.97 6.23
N SER A 355 -25.12 -22.35 6.46
CA SER A 355 -26.15 -21.44 6.95
C SER A 355 -25.92 -20.97 8.38
N ASP A 356 -25.10 -21.69 9.14
CA ASP A 356 -24.90 -21.48 10.58
C ASP A 356 -23.65 -20.62 10.86
N ALA A 357 -23.02 -20.08 9.81
CA ALA A 357 -21.86 -19.22 9.93
C ALA A 357 -22.23 -17.87 10.60
N ASP A 358 -21.41 -17.41 11.55
CA ASP A 358 -21.68 -16.23 12.39
C ASP A 358 -21.91 -14.92 11.59
N TRP A 359 -21.36 -14.82 10.38
CA TRP A 359 -21.55 -13.65 9.51
C TRP A 359 -22.95 -13.60 8.86
N VAL A 360 -23.64 -14.75 8.76
CA VAL A 360 -25.00 -14.86 8.24
C VAL A 360 -25.95 -14.34 9.31
N ARG A 361 -26.30 -13.06 9.23
CA ARG A 361 -27.30 -12.48 10.15
C ARG A 361 -28.66 -13.09 9.81
N GLU A 362 -29.29 -13.72 10.80
CA GLU A 362 -30.63 -14.32 10.67
C GLU A 362 -31.72 -13.25 10.51
N ASP A 363 -31.78 -12.58 9.36
CA ASP A 363 -32.99 -11.89 8.91
C ASP A 363 -33.66 -12.78 7.86
N SER A 364 -34.68 -13.52 8.31
CA SER A 364 -35.42 -14.50 7.49
C SER A 364 -36.07 -13.90 6.24
N ARG A 365 -36.08 -12.56 6.10
CA ARG A 365 -36.59 -11.86 4.91
C ARG A 365 -35.68 -11.97 3.69
N PHE A 366 -34.37 -12.12 3.90
CA PHE A 366 -33.37 -12.13 2.83
C PHE A 366 -32.74 -13.51 2.61
N ILE A 367 -33.15 -14.49 3.43
CA ILE A 367 -32.70 -15.88 3.37
C ILE A 367 -33.87 -16.75 2.94
N HIS A 368 -33.74 -17.41 1.80
CA HIS A 368 -34.76 -18.33 1.27
C HIS A 368 -34.30 -19.77 1.43
N ARG A 369 -35.17 -20.66 1.90
CA ARG A 369 -34.87 -22.10 2.01
C ARG A 369 -35.69 -22.87 0.98
N ASN A 370 -35.02 -23.67 0.15
CA ASN A 370 -35.68 -24.62 -0.74
C ASN A 370 -35.10 -26.02 -0.46
N GLY A 371 -35.87 -26.87 0.22
CA GLY A 371 -35.36 -28.14 0.72
C GLY A 371 -34.13 -27.96 1.63
N ASN A 372 -33.00 -28.57 1.24
CA ASN A 372 -31.73 -28.49 1.97
C ASN A 372 -30.88 -27.27 1.61
N LEU A 373 -31.28 -26.50 0.60
CA LEU A 373 -30.51 -25.35 0.11
C LEU A 373 -30.97 -24.07 0.76
N VAL A 374 -30.00 -23.23 1.11
CA VAL A 374 -30.22 -21.91 1.67
C VAL A 374 -29.67 -20.88 0.71
N TYR A 375 -30.50 -19.92 0.32
CA TYR A 375 -30.16 -18.85 -0.63
C TYR A 375 -30.13 -17.52 0.09
N ILE A 376 -29.27 -16.62 -0.38
CA ILE A 376 -29.13 -15.26 0.14
C ILE A 376 -29.36 -14.24 -0.98
N ASP A 377 -30.12 -13.20 -0.69
CA ASP A 377 -30.25 -12.05 -1.59
C ASP A 377 -28.88 -11.36 -1.80
N VAL A 378 -28.57 -10.95 -3.03
CA VAL A 378 -27.25 -10.40 -3.38
C VAL A 378 -26.95 -9.11 -2.61
N ARG A 379 -27.94 -8.24 -2.40
CA ARG A 379 -27.73 -6.97 -1.68
C ARG A 379 -27.49 -7.24 -0.20
N HIS A 380 -28.21 -8.21 0.36
CA HIS A 380 -27.99 -8.65 1.73
C HIS A 380 -26.61 -9.31 1.91
N PHE A 381 -26.18 -10.14 0.95
CA PHE A 381 -24.83 -10.69 0.92
C PHE A 381 -23.76 -9.59 0.87
N VAL A 382 -23.89 -8.64 -0.05
CA VAL A 382 -22.93 -7.51 -0.16
C VAL A 382 -22.83 -6.74 1.15
N ALA A 383 -23.96 -6.40 1.77
CA ALA A 383 -23.97 -5.65 3.03
C ALA A 383 -23.33 -6.42 4.19
N THR A 384 -23.62 -7.72 4.32
CA THR A 384 -23.07 -8.58 5.39
C THR A 384 -21.59 -8.89 5.16
N ALA A 385 -21.18 -9.18 3.93
CA ALA A 385 -19.77 -9.36 3.54
C ALA A 385 -18.95 -8.09 3.79
N GLN A 386 -19.45 -6.92 3.40
CA GLN A 386 -18.80 -5.64 3.72
C GLN A 386 -18.67 -5.46 5.22
N SER A 387 -19.73 -5.69 6.01
CA SER A 387 -19.67 -5.60 7.47
C SER A 387 -18.61 -6.53 8.07
N TYR A 388 -18.47 -7.76 7.56
CA TYR A 388 -17.45 -8.70 8.02
C TYR A 388 -16.04 -8.19 7.72
N TRP A 389 -15.75 -7.88 6.46
CA TRP A 389 -14.42 -7.40 6.06
C TRP A 389 -14.04 -6.09 6.74
N CYS A 390 -15.02 -5.21 7.03
CA CYS A 390 -14.78 -4.00 7.81
C CYS A 390 -14.36 -4.33 9.25
N SER A 391 -15.04 -5.29 9.90
CA SER A 391 -14.68 -5.73 11.25
C SER A 391 -13.31 -6.38 11.26
N GLU A 392 -12.99 -7.23 10.28
CA GLU A 392 -11.70 -7.91 10.21
C GLU A 392 -10.55 -6.93 9.96
N LEU A 393 -10.72 -6.00 9.01
CA LEU A 393 -9.74 -4.97 8.71
C LEU A 393 -9.47 -4.09 9.94
N LEU A 394 -10.52 -3.69 10.66
CA LEU A 394 -10.38 -2.91 11.89
C LEU A 394 -9.73 -3.72 13.01
N CYS A 395 -10.15 -4.97 13.23
CA CYS A 395 -9.59 -5.85 14.26
C CYS A 395 -8.09 -6.11 14.02
N ALA A 396 -7.72 -6.44 12.79
CA ALA A 396 -6.34 -6.61 12.37
C ALA A 396 -5.51 -5.34 12.59
N GLY A 397 -6.02 -4.19 12.12
CA GLY A 397 -5.34 -2.91 12.25
C GLY A 397 -5.12 -2.48 13.70
N MET A 398 -6.11 -2.69 14.57
CA MET A 398 -5.96 -2.43 16.01
C MET A 398 -4.87 -3.29 16.65
N LYS A 399 -4.81 -4.59 16.32
CA LYS A 399 -3.74 -5.47 16.82
C LYS A 399 -2.36 -5.04 16.32
N VAL A 400 -2.26 -4.60 15.06
CA VAL A 400 -1.02 -4.05 14.50
C VAL A 400 -0.60 -2.79 15.25
N LEU A 401 -1.54 -1.88 15.55
CA LEU A 401 -1.27 -0.68 16.35
C LEU A 401 -0.79 -1.01 17.76
N ASP A 402 -1.48 -1.93 18.46
CA ASP A 402 -1.08 -2.37 19.80
C ASP A 402 0.35 -2.97 19.76
N LYS A 403 0.66 -3.73 18.71
CA LYS A 403 2.00 -4.32 18.52
C LYS A 403 3.06 -3.26 18.24
N LEU A 404 2.77 -2.29 17.37
CA LEU A 404 3.67 -1.17 17.04
C LEU A 404 3.91 -0.26 18.26
N GLU A 405 2.87 0.01 19.06
CA GLU A 405 3.02 0.73 20.33
C GLU A 405 3.86 -0.05 21.33
N ALA A 406 3.70 -1.37 21.41
CA ALA A 406 4.56 -2.22 22.23
C ALA A 406 6.02 -2.19 21.77
N LEU A 407 6.28 -2.11 20.46
CA LEU A 407 7.63 -1.97 19.89
C LEU A 407 8.21 -0.58 20.17
N TYR A 408 7.42 0.48 20.03
CA TYR A 408 7.81 1.83 20.42
C TYR A 408 8.16 1.92 21.92
N ASN A 409 7.31 1.39 22.80
CA ASN A 409 7.57 1.35 24.24
C ASN A 409 8.81 0.50 24.58
N PHE A 410 9.09 -0.54 23.79
CA PHE A 410 10.31 -1.32 23.94
C PHE A 410 11.55 -0.51 23.54
N SER A 411 11.48 0.29 22.47
CA SER A 411 12.58 1.14 22.01
C SER A 411 12.88 2.33 22.91
N LEU A 412 11.94 2.73 23.77
CA LEU A 412 12.19 3.69 24.86
C LEU A 412 12.99 3.08 26.04
N LYS A 413 12.82 1.78 26.30
CA LYS A 413 13.45 1.09 27.45
C LYS A 413 14.85 0.57 27.16
N LYS A 414 15.20 0.42 25.89
CA LYS A 414 16.50 -0.05 25.41
C LYS A 414 17.29 1.11 24.82
N PRO A 415 18.63 1.02 24.74
CA PRO A 415 19.47 2.05 24.14
C PRO A 415 19.40 2.00 22.60
N LEU A 416 18.18 1.96 22.04
CA LEU A 416 17.95 2.01 20.59
C LEU A 416 18.04 3.46 20.10
N SER A 417 18.35 3.61 18.81
CA SER A 417 18.53 4.93 18.19
C SER A 417 17.22 5.73 18.16
N LEU A 418 17.33 7.06 18.08
CA LEU A 418 16.16 7.92 17.86
C LEU A 418 15.47 7.59 16.53
N PHE A 419 16.22 7.10 15.55
CA PHE A 419 15.68 6.63 14.28
C PHE A 419 14.68 5.49 14.49
N CYS A 420 15.03 4.46 15.25
CA CYS A 420 14.13 3.34 15.56
C CYS A 420 12.84 3.80 16.26
N GLN A 421 12.97 4.74 17.20
CA GLN A 421 11.83 5.32 17.93
C GLN A 421 10.92 6.11 17.00
N SER A 422 11.50 6.97 16.17
CA SER A 422 10.78 7.80 15.19
C SER A 422 10.11 6.95 14.13
N ARG A 423 10.80 5.92 13.62
CA ARG A 423 10.28 5.01 12.61
C ARG A 423 9.07 4.24 13.14
N SER A 424 9.14 3.73 14.37
CA SER A 424 7.99 3.08 15.02
C SER A 424 6.78 4.00 15.06
N LEU A 425 6.95 5.29 15.41
CA LEU A 425 5.87 6.27 15.42
C LEU A 425 5.33 6.59 14.03
N THR A 426 6.19 6.67 13.00
CA THR A 426 5.71 6.85 11.62
C THR A 426 4.78 5.73 11.19
N CYS A 427 5.14 4.46 11.47
CA CYS A 427 4.29 3.31 11.19
C CYS A 427 2.98 3.35 12.00
N VAL A 428 3.02 3.70 13.30
CA VAL A 428 1.81 3.86 14.13
C VAL A 428 0.88 4.90 13.50
N ASN A 429 1.42 6.05 13.10
CA ASN A 429 0.64 7.13 12.51
C ASN A 429 -0.01 6.71 11.18
N GLU A 430 0.73 6.07 10.28
CA GLU A 430 0.19 5.63 8.98
C GLU A 430 -0.96 4.63 9.14
N VAL A 431 -0.80 3.64 10.02
CA VAL A 431 -1.86 2.66 10.29
C VAL A 431 -3.07 3.33 10.96
N ALA A 432 -2.84 4.17 11.98
CA ALA A 432 -3.93 4.83 12.70
C ALA A 432 -4.71 5.80 11.79
N LYS A 433 -4.00 6.58 10.97
CA LYS A 433 -4.60 7.54 10.02
C LYS A 433 -5.39 6.81 8.95
N PHE A 434 -4.85 5.74 8.37
CA PHE A 434 -5.61 4.90 7.43
C PHE A 434 -6.92 4.41 8.05
N LEU A 435 -6.88 3.87 9.28
CA LEU A 435 -8.09 3.39 9.95
C LEU A 435 -9.07 4.53 10.28
N LEU A 436 -8.58 5.75 10.52
CA LEU A 436 -9.41 6.94 10.78
C LEU A 436 -10.02 7.56 9.51
N GLU A 437 -9.34 7.47 8.37
CA GLU A 437 -9.75 8.12 7.12
C GLU A 437 -10.47 7.16 6.16
N SER A 438 -10.35 5.85 6.39
CA SER A 438 -10.96 4.83 5.54
C SER A 438 -12.49 4.98 5.48
N LYS A 439 -12.99 5.16 4.25
CA LYS A 439 -14.42 5.23 3.92
C LYS A 439 -15.14 3.90 4.11
N TYR A 440 -14.40 2.79 4.18
CA TYR A 440 -14.95 1.46 4.32
C TYR A 440 -15.32 1.15 5.78
N LEU A 441 -14.64 1.76 6.75
CA LEU A 441 -14.78 1.38 8.15
C LEU A 441 -15.94 2.09 8.85
N ASN A 442 -16.92 1.32 9.33
CA ASN A 442 -17.92 1.80 10.27
C ASN A 442 -17.37 1.69 11.70
N ARG A 443 -17.04 2.84 12.30
CA ARG A 443 -16.28 2.90 13.55
C ARG A 443 -17.19 3.22 14.72
N SER A 444 -17.08 2.43 15.79
CA SER A 444 -17.69 2.79 17.07
C SER A 444 -17.01 4.04 17.63
N HIS A 445 -17.75 4.82 18.43
CA HIS A 445 -17.18 5.96 19.15
C HIS A 445 -15.97 5.57 20.01
N TYR A 446 -15.99 4.37 20.59
CA TYR A 446 -14.85 3.83 21.36
C TYR A 446 -13.61 3.64 20.48
N ASN A 447 -13.75 3.03 19.30
CA ASN A 447 -12.63 2.79 18.39
C ASN A 447 -12.04 4.10 17.88
N ASN A 448 -12.87 5.09 17.53
CA ASN A 448 -12.40 6.42 17.15
C ASN A 448 -11.57 7.08 18.26
N LYS A 449 -12.04 7.02 19.51
CA LYS A 449 -11.30 7.56 20.65
C LYS A 449 -9.96 6.86 20.85
N THR A 450 -9.89 5.55 20.65
CA THR A 450 -8.63 4.80 20.77
C THR A 450 -7.67 5.12 19.63
N LEU A 451 -8.14 5.16 18.38
CA LEU A 451 -7.33 5.56 17.23
C LEU A 451 -6.79 6.98 17.36
N GLN A 452 -7.60 7.91 17.88
CA GLN A 452 -7.17 9.28 18.15
C GLN A 452 -6.06 9.34 19.20
N LYS A 453 -6.05 8.47 20.21
CA LYS A 453 -4.93 8.39 21.18
C LYS A 453 -3.61 7.99 20.51
N PHE A 454 -3.63 7.10 19.52
CA PHE A 454 -2.43 6.74 18.77
C PHE A 454 -1.90 7.93 17.96
N VAL A 455 -2.80 8.67 17.30
CA VAL A 455 -2.40 9.89 16.57
C VAL A 455 -1.85 10.95 17.54
N GLU A 456 -2.51 11.19 18.68
CA GLU A 456 -2.03 12.11 19.70
C GLU A 456 -0.66 11.68 20.28
N LEU A 457 -0.42 10.38 20.46
CA LEU A 457 0.87 9.84 20.91
C LEU A 457 1.98 10.21 19.93
N CYS A 458 1.73 9.99 18.63
CA CYS A 458 2.65 10.36 17.56
C CYS A 458 2.92 11.86 17.57
N ASN A 459 1.87 12.69 17.56
CA ASN A 459 2.02 14.14 17.46
C ASN A 459 2.75 14.75 18.66
N LYS A 460 2.49 14.26 19.89
CA LYS A 460 3.16 14.74 21.11
C LYS A 460 4.66 14.42 21.13
N SER A 461 5.05 13.28 20.57
CA SER A 461 6.42 12.75 20.73
C SER A 461 7.31 13.05 19.52
N PHE A 462 6.73 13.10 18.31
CA PHE A 462 7.48 13.15 17.06
C PHE A 462 8.33 14.40 16.90
N PHE A 463 7.83 15.56 17.33
CA PHE A 463 8.58 16.81 17.29
C PHE A 463 9.95 16.71 17.99
N GLY A 464 9.99 16.11 19.18
CA GLY A 464 11.22 15.98 19.97
C GLY A 464 12.25 15.03 19.37
N TYR A 465 11.82 14.10 18.50
CA TYR A 465 12.73 13.21 17.80
C TYR A 465 13.28 13.80 16.51
N ILE A 466 12.44 14.54 15.78
CA ILE A 466 12.87 15.24 14.57
C ILE A 466 13.74 16.44 14.91
N PHE A 467 13.47 17.16 16.00
CA PHE A 467 14.27 18.30 16.45
C PHE A 467 14.88 18.01 17.83
N PRO A 468 15.81 17.03 17.94
CA PRO A 468 16.38 16.67 19.22
C PRO A 468 17.24 17.79 19.80
N LEU A 469 17.27 17.87 21.12
CA LEU A 469 18.11 18.83 21.85
C LEU A 469 19.61 18.62 21.61
N ASP A 470 20.01 17.39 21.33
CA ASP A 470 21.38 17.00 21.00
C ASP A 470 21.52 16.85 19.49
N TRP A 471 22.29 17.77 18.88
CA TRP A 471 22.53 17.81 17.44
C TRP A 471 23.22 16.53 16.91
N ARG A 472 23.92 15.78 17.76
CA ARG A 472 24.56 14.52 17.35
C ARG A 472 23.54 13.49 16.91
N LYS A 473 22.34 13.54 17.51
CA LYS A 473 21.26 12.62 17.19
C LYS A 473 20.52 13.04 15.92
N SER A 474 20.48 14.34 15.59
CA SER A 474 19.90 14.81 14.32
C SER A 474 20.83 14.63 13.12
N LEU A 475 22.14 14.53 13.35
CA LEU A 475 23.15 14.39 12.29
C LEU A 475 23.34 12.94 11.81
N ALA A 476 22.52 11.99 12.24
CA ALA A 476 22.58 10.64 11.71
C ALA A 476 21.98 10.59 10.30
N GLU A 477 22.64 9.89 9.37
CA GLU A 477 22.21 9.80 7.96
C GLU A 477 20.78 9.23 7.83
N ASN A 478 20.46 8.21 8.62
CA ASN A 478 19.11 7.63 8.69
C ASN A 478 18.02 8.64 9.11
N MET A 479 18.35 9.59 10.00
CA MET A 479 17.45 10.67 10.41
C MET A 479 17.25 11.69 9.30
N PHE A 480 18.28 11.93 8.48
CA PHE A 480 18.17 12.78 7.30
C PHE A 480 17.13 12.20 6.31
N SER A 481 17.28 10.93 5.92
CA SER A 481 16.33 10.25 5.04
C SER A 481 14.91 10.17 5.63
N LEU A 482 14.80 9.95 6.95
CA LEU A 482 13.50 9.96 7.62
C LEU A 482 12.80 11.32 7.50
N ARG A 483 13.53 12.43 7.70
CA ARG A 483 12.98 13.79 7.60
C ARG A 483 12.52 14.13 6.19
N GLU A 484 13.19 13.59 5.18
CA GLU A 484 12.80 13.75 3.77
C GLU A 484 11.55 12.95 3.39
N SER A 485 11.25 11.87 4.12
CA SER A 485 10.09 11.03 3.82
C SER A 485 8.76 11.80 3.88
N GLU A 486 7.86 11.48 2.95
CA GLU A 486 6.52 12.08 2.89
C GLU A 486 5.73 11.86 4.18
N VAL A 487 5.89 10.69 4.82
CA VAL A 487 5.23 10.34 6.08
C VAL A 487 5.67 11.27 7.21
N SER A 488 6.98 11.55 7.33
CA SER A 488 7.49 12.50 8.32
C SER A 488 6.95 13.90 8.07
N ARG A 489 6.92 14.35 6.81
CA ARG A 489 6.36 15.66 6.44
C ARG A 489 4.89 15.77 6.82
N ASN A 490 4.07 14.77 6.46
CA ASN A 490 2.66 14.71 6.81
C ASN A 490 2.43 14.71 8.33
N LEU A 491 3.26 14.02 9.10
CA LEU A 491 3.16 13.99 10.56
C LEU A 491 3.53 15.35 11.18
N LEU A 492 4.57 16.01 10.67
CA LEU A 492 4.94 17.37 11.09
C LEU A 492 3.85 18.41 10.77
N GLU A 493 3.18 18.30 9.63
CA GLU A 493 2.01 19.14 9.30
C GLU A 493 0.86 18.93 10.30
N GLN A 494 0.61 17.68 10.73
CA GLN A 494 -0.37 17.41 11.78
C GLN A 494 0.02 18.02 13.13
N VAL A 495 1.31 17.99 13.48
CA VAL A 495 1.81 18.67 14.68
C VAL A 495 1.56 20.17 14.60
N ILE A 496 1.71 20.81 13.43
CA ILE A 496 1.32 22.22 13.23
C ILE A 496 -0.17 22.39 13.51
N ILE A 497 -1.03 21.60 12.86
CA ILE A 497 -2.49 21.69 13.01
C ILE A 497 -2.90 21.56 14.48
N GLU A 498 -2.36 20.60 15.22
CA GLU A 498 -2.65 20.46 16.65
C GLU A 498 -2.25 21.68 17.46
N ASN A 499 -1.05 22.23 17.22
CA ASN A 499 -0.58 23.42 17.93
C ASN A 499 -1.46 24.65 17.65
N ILE A 500 -2.04 24.75 16.45
CA ILE A 500 -2.94 25.87 16.09
C ILE A 500 -4.42 25.59 16.40
N SER A 501 -4.84 24.34 16.66
CA SER A 501 -6.26 23.97 16.80
C SER A 501 -6.96 24.44 18.08
N LEU A 502 -6.23 24.75 19.15
CA LEU A 502 -6.80 25.13 20.45
C LEU A 502 -7.50 26.48 20.39
N LYS A 503 -8.69 26.65 20.98
CA LYS A 503 -9.44 27.93 20.89
C LYS A 503 -8.78 29.10 21.63
N ASP A 504 -7.84 28.80 22.52
CA ASP A 504 -7.13 29.78 23.34
C ASP A 504 -6.06 30.53 22.52
N GLU A 505 -5.49 31.56 23.14
CA GLU A 505 -4.38 32.34 22.59
C GLU A 505 -3.16 31.45 22.32
N LEU A 506 -2.47 31.72 21.21
CA LEU A 506 -1.25 30.99 20.87
C LEU A 506 -0.13 31.39 21.83
N THR A 507 0.37 30.41 22.56
CA THR A 507 1.52 30.59 23.44
C THR A 507 2.83 30.68 22.64
N TYR A 508 3.87 31.29 23.22
CA TYR A 508 5.20 31.36 22.60
C TYR A 508 5.78 29.97 22.32
N GLY A 509 5.49 28.97 23.16
CA GLY A 509 5.88 27.58 22.93
C GLY A 509 5.22 26.98 21.68
N GLN A 510 3.91 27.17 21.50
CA GLN A 510 3.20 26.75 20.28
C GLN A 510 3.74 27.45 19.04
N ILE A 511 3.93 28.77 19.10
CA ILE A 511 4.48 29.57 18.00
C ILE A 511 5.87 29.06 17.63
N GLY A 512 6.74 28.87 18.62
CA GLY A 512 8.10 28.34 18.42
C GLY A 512 8.10 26.98 17.71
N ARG A 513 7.24 26.03 18.13
CA ARG A 513 7.10 24.72 17.46
C ARG A 513 6.62 24.89 16.02
N VAL A 514 5.57 25.67 15.78
CA VAL A 514 5.01 25.90 14.44
C VAL A 514 6.05 26.52 13.50
N VAL A 515 6.81 27.52 13.94
CA VAL A 515 7.81 28.20 13.11
C VAL A 515 9.02 27.30 12.84
N VAL A 516 9.50 26.57 13.85
CA VAL A 516 10.59 25.59 13.68
C VAL A 516 10.21 24.53 12.65
N ILE A 517 8.99 23.97 12.76
CA ILE A 517 8.50 22.99 11.79
C ILE A 517 8.32 23.64 10.42
N THR A 518 7.79 24.86 10.34
CA THR A 518 7.59 25.57 9.07
C THR A 518 8.92 25.74 8.32
N LEU A 519 9.96 26.23 9.00
CA LEU A 519 11.30 26.36 8.44
C LEU A 519 11.96 25.00 8.17
N GLY A 520 11.63 24.00 8.99
CA GLY A 520 12.05 22.60 8.85
C GLY A 520 11.15 21.74 7.97
N LEU A 521 10.27 22.32 7.14
CA LEU A 521 9.53 21.61 6.07
C LEU A 521 9.81 22.23 4.70
N GLY A 522 10.25 23.49 4.69
CA GLY A 522 10.41 24.31 3.49
C GLY A 522 9.05 24.69 2.92
N LYS A 523 8.63 23.98 1.86
CA LYS A 523 7.34 24.22 1.21
C LYS A 523 6.23 23.44 1.92
N ILE A 524 5.26 24.17 2.48
CA ILE A 524 4.06 23.62 3.14
C ILE A 524 2.86 23.87 2.21
N ASN A 525 1.82 23.05 2.34
CA ASN A 525 0.56 23.27 1.63
C ASN A 525 0.02 24.69 1.85
N ASN A 526 -0.35 25.39 0.77
CA ASN A 526 -0.95 26.73 0.81
C ASN A 526 -2.17 26.81 1.73
N GLY A 527 -3.00 25.77 1.79
CA GLY A 527 -4.15 25.72 2.69
C GLY A 527 -3.74 25.77 4.17
N LEU A 528 -2.66 25.08 4.54
CA LEU A 528 -2.13 25.09 5.90
C LEU A 528 -1.46 26.45 6.22
N TYR A 529 -0.77 27.07 5.26
CA TYR A 529 -0.25 28.44 5.42
C TYR A 529 -1.37 29.44 5.75
N GLU A 530 -2.52 29.34 5.09
CA GLU A 530 -3.66 30.21 5.37
C GLU A 530 -4.27 29.96 6.75
N GLU A 531 -4.29 28.71 7.20
CA GLU A 531 -4.76 28.36 8.53
C GLU A 531 -3.83 28.91 9.62
N ILE A 532 -2.51 28.78 9.43
CA ILE A 532 -1.50 29.40 10.32
C ILE A 532 -1.72 30.91 10.37
N LEU A 533 -1.81 31.58 9.22
CA LEU A 533 -1.99 33.03 9.15
C LEU A 533 -3.27 33.50 9.86
N LYS A 534 -4.40 32.82 9.65
CA LYS A 534 -5.68 33.12 10.34
C LYS A 534 -5.56 33.03 11.85
N ARG A 535 -4.79 32.06 12.36
CA ARG A 535 -4.61 31.87 13.81
C ARG A 535 -3.64 32.89 14.41
N PHE A 536 -2.70 33.39 13.63
CA PHE A 536 -1.79 34.46 14.02
C PHE A 536 -2.42 35.87 13.90
N ASP A 537 -3.63 35.99 13.31
CA ASP A 537 -4.37 37.24 13.05
C ASP A 537 -5.34 37.66 14.17
N GLY A 538 -5.46 36.89 15.26
CA GLY A 538 -6.41 37.18 16.35
C GLY A 538 -6.11 38.50 17.07
N THR A 539 -7.08 39.01 17.83
CA THR A 539 -6.98 40.23 18.68
C THR A 539 -5.86 40.20 19.73
N TYR A 540 -5.28 39.01 19.93
CA TYR A 540 -4.17 38.67 20.82
C TYR A 540 -3.04 37.91 20.08
N GLY A 541 -2.99 38.04 18.74
CA GLY A 541 -1.95 37.44 17.91
C GLY A 541 -0.57 38.05 18.20
N ASN A 542 0.47 37.39 17.70
CA ASN A 542 1.85 37.89 17.78
C ASN A 542 2.21 38.54 16.42
N PRO A 543 2.04 39.87 16.26
CA PRO A 543 2.07 40.52 14.95
C PRO A 543 3.38 40.32 14.17
N PRO A 544 4.58 40.34 14.80
CA PRO A 544 5.82 40.06 14.09
C PRO A 544 5.89 38.66 13.50
N TRP A 545 5.44 37.63 14.23
CA TRP A 545 5.44 36.27 13.72
C TRP A 545 4.45 36.10 12.56
N LYS A 546 3.30 36.79 12.60
CA LYS A 546 2.37 36.84 11.46
C LYS A 546 3.05 37.45 10.23
N ALA A 547 3.67 38.61 10.39
CA ALA A 547 4.37 39.31 9.32
C ALA A 547 5.49 38.45 8.72
N PHE A 548 6.26 37.76 9.56
CA PHE A 548 7.28 36.80 9.13
C PHE A 548 6.69 35.69 8.25
N ILE A 549 5.61 35.02 8.69
CA ILE A 549 4.98 33.94 7.91
C ILE A 549 4.38 34.45 6.60
N GLN A 550 3.83 35.67 6.57
CA GLN A 550 3.31 36.30 5.34
C GLN A 550 4.42 36.50 4.29
N VAL A 551 5.56 37.04 4.71
CA VAL A 551 6.72 37.25 3.82
C VAL A 551 7.32 35.91 3.39
N LEU A 552 7.38 34.92 4.30
CA LEU A 552 7.85 33.57 3.99
C LEU A 552 6.98 32.88 2.93
N ARG A 553 5.65 33.08 2.93
CA ARG A 553 4.75 32.56 1.88
C ARG A 553 5.04 33.16 0.49
N GLY A 554 5.51 34.40 0.43
CA GLY A 554 5.71 35.15 -0.81
C GLY A 554 4.53 36.07 -1.19
N ASN A 555 3.53 36.24 -0.32
CA ASN A 555 2.46 37.22 -0.52
C ASN A 555 2.88 38.56 0.11
N ILE A 556 3.48 39.45 -0.68
CA ILE A 556 3.59 40.86 -0.31
C ILE A 556 2.21 41.49 -0.60
N GLY A 557 1.39 41.69 0.44
CA GLY A 557 0.08 42.33 0.28
C GLY A 557 0.18 43.84 0.01
N PRO A 558 -0.95 44.53 -0.29
CA PRO A 558 -0.98 45.99 -0.48
C PRO A 558 -0.84 46.79 0.82
N GLU A 559 -0.88 46.13 1.98
CA GLU A 559 -0.88 46.77 3.32
C GLU A 559 0.53 47.09 3.85
N PHE A 560 1.58 46.92 3.04
CA PHE A 560 2.92 47.35 3.42
C PHE A 560 3.00 48.88 3.30
N PRO A 561 3.30 49.63 4.39
CA PRO A 561 3.44 51.07 4.32
C PRO A 561 4.63 51.40 3.41
N GLN A 562 4.31 51.89 2.21
CA GLN A 562 5.27 52.43 1.24
C GLN A 562 6.09 53.60 1.81
N ASP A 563 5.69 54.15 2.96
CA ASP A 563 6.29 55.34 3.56
C ASP A 563 7.61 55.12 4.31
N THR A 564 8.17 53.90 4.34
CA THR A 564 9.52 53.66 4.93
C THR A 564 10.57 53.27 3.88
N LEU A 565 10.21 53.24 2.59
CA LEU A 565 11.11 52.85 1.51
C LEU A 565 11.64 54.10 0.80
N ILE A 566 12.80 54.57 1.24
CA ILE A 566 13.59 55.51 0.45
C ILE A 566 14.22 54.71 -0.71
N ASP A 567 13.59 54.74 -1.87
CA ASP A 567 14.09 55.26 -3.16
C ASP A 567 13.27 54.66 -4.31
N ASP A 568 12.81 55.53 -5.22
CA ASP A 568 12.03 55.15 -6.40
C ASP A 568 12.92 54.32 -7.36
N ASN A 569 12.85 52.98 -7.27
CA ASN A 569 13.07 51.97 -8.34
C ASN A 569 13.57 50.57 -7.86
N GLY A 570 13.52 50.20 -6.58
CA GLY A 570 13.98 48.88 -6.13
C GLY A 570 12.96 48.12 -5.28
N GLU A 571 12.36 47.05 -5.82
CA GLU A 571 11.76 46.02 -4.98
C GLU A 571 12.88 45.43 -4.09
N SER A 572 12.78 45.60 -2.77
CA SER A 572 13.70 44.94 -1.84
C SER A 572 13.60 43.42 -2.05
N PRO A 573 14.72 42.67 -2.16
CA PRO A 573 14.68 41.23 -2.32
C PRO A 573 13.85 40.60 -1.20
N ARG A 574 12.92 39.72 -1.55
CA ARG A 574 12.04 39.02 -0.59
C ARG A 574 12.82 38.41 0.58
N GLU A 575 14.03 37.93 0.32
CA GLU A 575 14.97 37.37 1.29
C GLU A 575 15.34 38.37 2.40
N LEU A 576 15.49 39.66 2.06
CA LEU A 576 15.81 40.72 3.02
C LEU A 576 14.62 40.99 3.95
N CYS A 577 13.41 40.97 3.40
CA CYS A 577 12.19 41.08 4.20
C CYS A 577 12.01 39.88 5.14
N VAL A 578 12.31 38.66 4.67
CA VAL A 578 12.28 37.45 5.53
C VAL A 578 13.27 37.60 6.68
N LEU A 579 14.49 38.07 6.41
CA LEU A 579 15.53 38.29 7.40
C LEU A 579 15.09 39.29 8.49
N LEU A 580 14.64 40.48 8.09
CA LEU A 580 14.25 41.54 9.02
C LEU A 580 13.05 41.13 9.88
N LYS A 581 12.04 40.48 9.29
CA LYS A 581 10.86 40.03 10.03
C LYS A 581 11.15 38.89 10.99
N LEU A 582 12.07 37.99 10.65
CA LEU A 582 12.53 36.97 11.58
C LEU A 582 13.26 37.59 12.78
N GLN A 583 14.12 38.57 12.53
CA GLN A 583 14.84 39.29 13.60
C GLN A 583 13.87 40.01 14.53
N GLU A 584 12.92 40.77 13.99
CA GLU A 584 11.90 41.50 14.74
C GLU A 584 11.12 40.55 15.67
N ALA A 585 10.64 39.42 15.13
CA ALA A 585 9.88 38.44 15.89
C ALA A 585 10.69 37.76 17.00
N LEU A 586 11.97 37.46 16.74
CA LEU A 586 12.87 36.90 17.75
C LEU A 586 13.22 37.91 18.85
N MET A 587 13.40 39.18 18.49
CA MET A 587 13.70 40.25 19.44
C MET A 587 12.52 40.47 20.39
N GLU A 588 11.29 40.55 19.88
CA GLU A 588 10.09 40.64 20.72
C GLU A 588 9.92 39.42 21.62
N THR A 589 10.15 38.22 21.06
CA THR A 589 10.06 36.97 21.85
C THR A 589 11.08 36.96 22.99
N TYR A 590 12.31 37.41 22.76
CA TYR A 590 13.36 37.48 23.79
C TYR A 590 13.08 38.54 24.86
N ASN A 591 12.50 39.68 24.47
CA ASN A 591 12.17 40.77 25.39
C ASN A 591 10.90 40.49 26.24
N ALA A 592 10.08 39.50 25.86
CA ALA A 592 8.91 39.10 26.61
C ALA A 592 9.27 38.54 28.00
N ASP A 593 8.40 38.78 29.00
CA ASP A 593 8.59 38.29 30.37
C ASP A 593 8.27 36.79 30.47
N TRP A 594 9.23 35.96 30.05
CA TRP A 594 9.10 34.50 30.02
C TRP A 594 8.73 33.86 31.36
N ARG A 595 8.89 34.57 32.49
CA ARG A 595 8.51 34.07 33.82
C ARG A 595 7.00 34.16 34.08
N LYS A 596 6.28 35.02 33.36
CA LYS A 596 4.81 35.14 33.44
C LYS A 596 4.10 34.21 32.46
N GLU A 597 4.79 33.78 31.42
CA GLU A 597 4.26 32.88 30.40
C GLU A 597 4.10 31.45 30.91
N VAL A 598 2.97 30.82 30.54
CA VAL A 598 2.63 29.43 30.90
C VAL A 598 3.38 28.43 30.00
N ASP A 599 3.44 28.70 28.70
CA ASP A 599 4.22 27.94 27.70
C ASP A 599 5.10 28.92 26.90
N TYR A 600 6.31 29.17 27.41
CA TYR A 600 7.30 29.99 26.72
C TYR A 600 8.07 29.16 25.67
N ILE A 601 8.71 29.82 24.70
CA ILE A 601 9.53 29.12 23.70
C ILE A 601 10.68 28.34 24.38
N SER A 602 10.88 27.09 23.97
CA SER A 602 11.96 26.26 24.52
C SER A 602 13.34 26.77 24.07
N PRO A 603 14.40 26.59 24.86
CA PRO A 603 15.76 26.97 24.46
C PRO A 603 16.20 26.30 23.16
N GLY A 604 15.79 25.04 22.94
CA GLY A 604 16.11 24.30 21.72
C GLY A 604 15.48 24.92 20.48
N CYS A 605 14.20 25.29 20.55
CA CYS A 605 13.48 25.97 19.47
C CYS A 605 14.06 27.36 19.21
N PHE A 606 14.29 28.14 20.26
CA PHE A 606 14.77 29.51 20.13
C PHE A 606 16.17 29.54 19.49
N LEU A 607 17.10 28.69 19.94
CA LEU A 607 18.44 28.61 19.34
C LEU A 607 18.43 28.06 17.92
N TYR A 608 17.52 27.16 17.57
CA TYR A 608 17.32 26.76 16.18
C TYR A 608 16.98 27.97 15.32
N LEU A 609 16.05 28.82 15.75
CA LEU A 609 15.65 30.01 15.00
C LEU A 609 16.77 31.05 14.91
N ILE A 610 17.58 31.21 15.97
CA ILE A 610 18.78 32.06 15.95
C ILE A 610 19.82 31.54 14.93
N GLU A 611 20.03 30.23 14.85
CA GLU A 611 20.91 29.64 13.84
C GLU A 611 20.38 29.86 12.42
N ARG A 612 19.06 29.76 12.19
CA ARG A 612 18.45 30.09 10.89
C ARG A 612 18.61 31.56 10.55
N LEU A 613 18.44 32.46 11.53
CA LEU A 613 18.68 33.90 11.36
C LEU A 613 20.14 34.16 10.99
N LEU A 614 21.09 33.48 11.62
CA LEU A 614 22.52 33.61 11.32
C LEU A 614 22.86 33.17 9.90
N ILE A 615 22.32 32.03 9.45
CA ILE A 615 22.50 31.54 8.07
C ILE A 615 21.90 32.54 7.07
N LEU A 616 20.67 33.00 7.31
CA LEU A 616 20.00 34.00 6.46
C LEU A 616 20.76 35.32 6.40
N ALA A 617 21.27 35.82 7.52
CA ALA A 617 22.08 37.04 7.56
C ALA A 617 23.38 36.87 6.76
N SER A 618 24.02 35.71 6.89
CA SER A 618 25.28 35.41 6.21
C SER A 618 25.09 35.23 4.69
N TYR A 619 23.92 34.76 4.25
CA TYR A 619 23.56 34.55 2.85
C TYR A 619 23.86 35.74 1.93
N PHE A 620 23.63 36.96 2.44
CA PHE A 620 23.84 38.23 1.73
C PHE A 620 25.32 38.54 1.42
N GLN A 621 26.26 37.77 1.96
CA GLN A 621 27.70 37.92 1.70
C GLN A 621 28.17 37.12 0.48
N GLY A 622 27.29 36.34 -0.16
CA GLY A 622 27.62 35.43 -1.26
C GLY A 622 28.26 34.11 -0.81
N TYR A 623 28.42 33.91 0.49
CA TYR A 623 28.84 32.66 1.14
C TYR A 623 28.35 32.67 2.59
N PHE A 624 28.32 31.51 3.25
CA PHE A 624 28.12 31.45 4.70
C PHE A 624 28.92 30.33 5.34
N ILE A 625 29.31 30.52 6.59
CA ILE A 625 30.01 29.53 7.40
C ILE A 625 29.07 29.07 8.50
N THR A 626 28.83 27.76 8.59
CA THR A 626 27.97 27.17 9.62
C THR A 626 28.52 25.81 10.09
N LEU A 627 27.82 25.14 11.00
CA LEU A 627 28.15 23.79 11.45
C LEU A 627 27.47 22.74 10.57
N LYS A 628 28.08 21.56 10.42
CA LYS A 628 27.53 20.42 9.67
C LYS A 628 26.09 20.10 10.08
N SER A 629 25.77 20.11 11.38
CA SER A 629 24.41 19.86 11.87
C SER A 629 23.39 20.91 11.40
N SER A 630 23.75 22.18 11.44
CA SER A 630 22.87 23.28 11.05
C SER A 630 22.72 23.37 9.53
N PHE A 631 23.81 23.10 8.78
CA PHE A 631 23.79 22.96 7.33
C PHE A 631 22.92 21.80 6.88
N ALA A 632 23.09 20.60 7.44
CA ALA A 632 22.29 19.43 7.07
C ALA A 632 20.80 19.71 7.23
N GLU A 633 20.39 20.30 8.35
CA GLU A 633 19.00 20.71 8.56
C GLU A 633 18.54 21.82 7.60
N TRP A 634 19.40 22.77 7.23
CA TRP A 634 19.04 23.80 6.25
C TRP A 634 18.87 23.19 4.84
N PHE A 635 19.77 22.27 4.48
CA PHE A 635 19.91 21.69 3.16
C PHE A 635 18.72 20.80 2.77
N ILE A 636 18.13 20.05 3.72
CA ILE A 636 16.93 19.23 3.47
C ILE A 636 15.82 20.06 2.82
N TYR A 637 15.72 21.35 3.15
CA TYR A 637 14.55 22.18 2.83
C TYR A 637 14.80 23.22 1.74
N GLN A 638 15.97 23.23 1.11
CA GLN A 638 16.15 23.95 -0.15
C GLN A 638 15.35 23.24 -1.26
N ASP A 639 14.43 23.97 -1.90
CA ASP A 639 13.68 23.48 -3.06
C ASP A 639 14.65 23.35 -4.25
N ALA A 640 14.57 22.27 -5.02
CA ALA A 640 15.37 22.03 -6.22
C ALA A 640 15.18 23.15 -7.27
N ASN A 641 14.11 23.93 -7.14
CA ASN A 641 13.77 25.07 -7.99
C ASN A 641 14.13 26.45 -7.40
N THR A 642 14.58 26.52 -6.13
CA THR A 642 15.14 27.78 -5.61
C THR A 642 16.52 27.93 -6.23
N ASN A 643 16.63 28.74 -7.27
CA ASN A 643 17.93 29.12 -7.80
C ASN A 643 18.53 30.12 -6.79
N PRO A 644 19.53 29.76 -5.96
CA PRO A 644 20.18 30.74 -5.08
C PRO A 644 20.86 31.88 -5.86
N ASN A 645 20.97 31.69 -7.18
CA ASN A 645 21.55 32.58 -8.18
C ASN A 645 20.69 33.81 -8.49
N SER A 646 20.36 34.63 -7.49
CA SER A 646 20.00 36.03 -7.76
C SER A 646 21.23 36.91 -7.50
N PRO A 647 21.90 37.44 -8.54
CA PRO A 647 23.06 38.33 -8.41
C PRO A 647 22.76 39.62 -7.63
N LEU A 648 21.47 39.95 -7.45
CA LEU A 648 20.99 41.12 -6.71
C LEU A 648 21.19 40.99 -5.19
N VAL A 649 21.24 39.77 -4.64
CA VAL A 649 21.31 39.55 -3.18
C VAL A 649 22.70 39.84 -2.62
N ALA A 650 23.76 39.62 -3.40
CA ALA A 650 25.16 39.79 -2.96
C ALA A 650 25.62 41.26 -2.84
N GLN A 651 24.79 42.23 -3.28
CA GLN A 651 25.12 43.67 -3.22
C GLN A 651 24.51 44.38 -2.01
N MET A 652 23.50 43.79 -1.36
CA MET A 652 22.89 44.33 -0.14
C MET A 652 23.57 43.75 1.08
N ARG A 653 24.47 44.51 1.72
CA ARG A 653 25.08 44.06 2.98
C ARG A 653 24.01 43.97 4.07
N PRO A 654 23.93 42.87 4.82
CA PRO A 654 23.04 42.79 5.98
C PRO A 654 23.46 43.87 7.00
N SER A 655 22.51 44.46 7.72
CA SER A 655 22.86 45.45 8.74
C SER A 655 23.69 44.79 9.84
N HIS A 656 24.75 45.48 10.27
CA HIS A 656 25.61 45.06 11.38
C HIS A 656 24.79 44.69 12.63
N ASP A 657 23.67 45.38 12.84
CA ASP A 657 22.76 45.23 13.98
C ASP A 657 22.20 43.80 14.14
N ILE A 658 22.13 43.01 13.05
CA ILE A 658 21.64 41.62 13.11
C ILE A 658 22.66 40.71 13.80
N PHE A 659 23.93 40.82 13.40
CA PHE A 659 25.02 40.07 14.03
C PHE A 659 25.21 40.52 15.48
N GLU A 660 25.09 41.82 15.75
CA GLU A 660 25.12 42.36 17.12
C GLU A 660 23.98 41.81 17.97
N PHE A 661 22.75 41.74 17.44
CA PHE A 661 21.60 41.15 18.13
C PHE A 661 21.85 39.68 18.49
N ILE A 662 22.27 38.85 17.51
CA ILE A 662 22.55 37.43 17.74
C ILE A 662 23.64 37.26 18.80
N PHE A 663 24.73 38.04 18.69
CA PHE A 663 25.82 38.04 19.64
C PHE A 663 25.33 38.40 21.04
N LYS A 664 24.61 39.50 21.19
CA LYS A 664 24.10 40.01 22.48
C LYS A 664 23.21 38.98 23.17
N VAL A 665 22.29 38.35 22.44
CA VAL A 665 21.41 37.31 22.97
C VAL A 665 22.22 36.10 23.45
N ALA A 666 23.12 35.58 22.62
CA ALA A 666 23.93 34.42 22.99
C ALA A 666 24.85 34.70 24.18
N TYR A 667 25.49 35.87 24.19
CA TYR A 667 26.37 36.33 25.26
C TYR A 667 25.60 36.51 26.58
N GLN A 668 24.43 37.17 26.57
CA GLN A 668 23.62 37.35 27.78
C GLN A 668 23.14 36.03 28.37
N LEU A 669 22.74 35.06 27.54
CA LEU A 669 22.32 33.72 28.01
C LEU A 669 23.47 32.94 28.66
N LEU A 670 24.71 33.12 28.19
CA LEU A 670 25.90 32.52 28.81
C LEU A 670 26.26 33.17 30.15
N PHE A 671 26.09 34.49 30.26
CA PHE A 671 26.37 35.25 31.49
C PHE A 671 25.33 35.02 32.57
N ASN A 672 24.06 34.96 32.20
CA ASN A 672 22.96 34.82 33.16
C ASN A 672 22.66 33.34 33.47
N LYS A 673 23.67 32.65 34.02
CA LYS A 673 23.63 31.20 34.32
C LYS A 673 22.38 30.76 35.08
N LYS A 674 21.91 31.55 36.05
CA LYS A 674 20.74 31.22 36.87
C LYS A 674 19.46 31.26 36.04
N ASP A 675 19.23 32.33 35.31
CA ASP A 675 18.01 32.50 34.50
C ASP A 675 17.97 31.50 33.35
N THR A 676 19.12 31.22 32.73
CA THR A 676 19.22 30.19 31.68
C THR A 676 18.88 28.80 32.22
N MET A 677 19.35 28.44 33.42
CA MET A 677 18.95 27.18 34.05
C MET A 677 17.46 27.13 34.40
N ASP A 678 16.89 28.23 34.89
CA ASP A 678 15.47 28.32 35.21
C ASP A 678 14.60 28.23 33.94
N TRP A 679 15.05 28.79 32.82
CA TRP A 679 14.40 28.66 31.51
C TRP A 679 14.39 27.20 31.02
N ILE A 680 15.49 26.46 31.18
CA ILE A 680 15.55 25.02 30.88
C ILE A 680 14.55 24.23 31.74
N ARG A 681 14.50 24.50 33.06
CA ARG A 681 13.56 23.83 33.99
C ARG A 681 12.12 24.03 33.57
N ARG A 682 11.74 25.26 33.21
CA ARG A 682 10.39 25.59 32.76
C ARG A 682 9.99 24.91 31.47
N SER A 683 10.95 24.57 30.63
CA SER A 683 10.73 23.84 29.38
C SER A 683 10.57 22.32 29.58
N ASN A 684 10.45 21.84 30.83
CA ASN A 684 10.42 20.42 31.18
C ASN A 684 11.66 19.62 30.72
N ILE A 685 12.82 20.28 30.64
CA ILE A 685 14.09 19.66 30.25
C ILE A 685 14.94 19.40 31.50
N ILE A 686 15.62 18.26 31.54
CA ILE A 686 16.56 17.93 32.63
C ILE A 686 17.80 18.81 32.50
N VAL A 687 17.93 19.79 33.40
CA VAL A 687 19.02 20.79 33.37
C VAL A 687 20.39 20.16 33.35
N LYS A 688 20.62 19.12 34.17
CA LYS A 688 21.92 18.47 34.31
C LYS A 688 22.41 17.88 32.98
N ASP A 689 21.49 17.35 32.18
CA ASP A 689 21.81 16.63 30.94
C ASP A 689 21.94 17.60 29.75
N TYR A 690 21.25 18.74 29.80
CA TYR A 690 21.18 19.67 28.67
C TYR A 690 22.03 20.93 28.81
N TYR A 691 22.32 21.40 30.02
CA TYR A 691 22.98 22.69 30.22
C TYR A 691 24.35 22.78 29.53
N GLN A 692 25.16 21.70 29.58
CA GLN A 692 26.46 21.64 28.89
C GLN A 692 26.30 21.74 27.36
N LEU A 693 25.31 21.02 26.80
CA LEU A 693 25.01 21.08 25.37
C LEU A 693 24.54 22.47 24.94
N LEU A 694 23.73 23.12 25.78
CA LEU A 694 23.26 24.48 25.54
C LEU A 694 24.42 25.48 25.55
N VAL A 695 25.33 25.39 26.53
CA VAL A 695 26.53 26.24 26.59
C VAL A 695 27.40 26.05 25.36
N LEU A 696 27.66 24.80 24.95
CA LEU A 696 28.40 24.50 23.72
C LEU A 696 27.72 25.13 22.50
N ARG A 697 26.39 25.03 22.38
CA ARG A 697 25.62 25.59 21.27
C ARG A 697 25.70 27.13 21.24
N LEU A 698 25.56 27.78 22.39
CA LEU A 698 25.68 29.24 22.52
C LEU A 698 27.09 29.74 22.17
N VAL A 699 28.13 29.08 22.68
CA VAL A 699 29.54 29.38 22.31
C VAL A 699 29.74 29.17 20.81
N SER A 700 29.16 28.12 20.25
CA SER A 700 29.23 27.87 18.81
C SER A 700 28.59 28.98 17.98
N ILE A 701 27.41 29.48 18.38
CA ILE A 701 26.76 30.62 17.74
C ILE A 701 27.66 31.86 17.77
N ILE A 702 28.29 32.16 18.91
CA ILE A 702 29.22 33.30 19.01
C ILE A 702 30.43 33.11 18.09
N CYS A 703 31.01 31.91 18.03
CA CYS A 703 32.09 31.60 17.10
C CYS A 703 31.66 31.80 15.63
N LEU A 704 30.46 31.34 15.26
CA LEU A 704 29.92 31.51 13.91
C LEU A 704 29.63 32.98 13.60
N VAL A 705 29.11 33.77 14.56
CA VAL A 705 28.94 35.22 14.38
C VAL A 705 30.29 35.87 14.08
N HIS A 706 31.33 35.57 14.87
CA HIS A 706 32.69 36.08 14.64
C HIS A 706 33.22 35.74 13.24
N LEU A 707 32.99 34.51 12.77
CA LEU A 707 33.44 34.06 11.45
C LEU A 707 32.67 34.69 10.28
N ASN A 708 31.38 34.98 10.45
CA ASN A 708 30.55 35.57 9.42
C ASN A 708 30.54 37.11 9.49
N SER A 709 30.90 37.73 10.62
CA SER A 709 31.04 39.18 10.75
C SER A 709 32.38 39.64 10.17
N ASN A 710 32.38 40.28 9.01
CA ASN A 710 33.61 40.77 8.36
C ASN A 710 34.37 41.87 9.16
N SER A 711 33.87 42.29 10.32
CA SER A 711 34.41 43.42 11.11
C SER A 711 35.42 43.03 12.20
N GLY A 712 35.53 41.75 12.59
CA GLY A 712 36.46 41.31 13.63
C GLY A 712 36.19 41.85 15.05
N GLU A 713 35.12 42.61 15.24
CA GLU A 713 34.77 43.34 16.48
C GLU A 713 34.41 42.40 17.63
N PHE A 714 33.85 41.23 17.34
CA PHE A 714 33.48 40.24 18.36
C PHE A 714 34.68 39.43 18.89
N SER A 715 35.86 39.61 18.31
CA SER A 715 37.08 38.86 18.67
C SER A 715 37.47 39.05 20.13
N GLU A 716 37.54 40.29 20.61
CA GLU A 716 37.90 40.60 22.01
C GLU A 716 36.87 40.02 22.99
N SER A 717 35.58 40.13 22.66
CA SER A 717 34.51 39.63 23.52
C SER A 717 34.45 38.09 23.53
N LEU A 718 34.81 37.44 22.42
CA LEU A 718 34.98 35.99 22.34
C LEU A 718 36.16 35.54 23.22
N PHE A 719 37.28 36.26 23.20
CA PHE A 719 38.42 35.97 24.08
C PHE A 719 38.07 36.13 25.56
N GLU A 720 37.35 37.19 25.92
CA GLU A 720 36.89 37.40 27.29
C GLU A 720 35.99 36.25 27.76
N LEU A 721 35.07 35.81 26.90
CA LEU A 721 34.15 34.72 27.20
C LEU A 721 34.87 33.38 27.39
N LEU A 722 35.85 33.08 26.54
CA LEU A 722 36.70 31.89 26.65
C LEU A 722 37.73 31.97 27.78
N GLY A 723 37.91 33.13 28.40
CA GLY A 723 38.72 33.31 29.61
C GLY A 723 37.99 32.97 30.91
N ARG A 724 36.66 32.76 30.87
CA ARG A 724 35.84 32.54 32.07
C ARG A 724 35.70 31.05 32.39
N SER A 725 36.27 30.63 33.52
CA SER A 725 36.35 29.22 33.93
C SER A 725 34.98 28.53 33.99
N TYR A 726 33.94 29.19 34.50
CA TYR A 726 32.62 28.57 34.64
C TYR A 726 31.90 28.28 33.30
N ILE A 727 32.35 28.89 32.19
CA ILE A 727 31.87 28.60 30.83
C ILE A 727 32.75 27.50 30.22
N THR A 728 34.07 27.63 30.31
CA THR A 728 35.00 26.69 29.71
C THR A 728 34.95 25.30 30.35
N GLU A 729 34.68 25.21 31.66
CA GLU A 729 34.42 23.96 32.39
C GLU A 729 33.19 23.18 31.86
N GLN A 730 32.29 23.83 31.12
CA GLN A 730 31.11 23.18 30.52
C GLN A 730 31.35 22.73 29.07
N LEU A 731 32.48 23.10 28.46
CA LEU A 731 32.82 22.75 27.09
C LEU A 731 33.54 21.39 27.04
N PRO A 732 33.43 20.63 25.93
CA PRO A 732 34.24 19.44 25.72
C PRO A 732 35.73 19.78 25.76
N GLY A 733 36.52 19.00 26.52
CA GLY A 733 37.97 19.24 26.65
C GLY A 733 38.68 19.31 25.30
N GLU A 734 38.36 18.40 24.38
CA GLU A 734 38.95 18.39 23.04
C GLU A 734 38.67 19.65 22.22
N PHE A 735 37.50 20.27 22.41
CA PHE A 735 37.16 21.54 21.78
C PHE A 735 37.97 22.68 22.41
N TYR A 736 37.96 22.75 23.74
CA TYR A 736 38.61 23.83 24.48
C TYR A 736 40.13 23.81 24.31
N ASP A 737 40.76 22.65 24.30
CA ASP A 737 42.21 22.49 24.14
C ASP A 737 42.72 23.13 22.84
N VAL A 738 41.99 22.94 21.73
CA VAL A 738 42.34 23.53 20.43
C VAL A 738 42.21 25.05 20.47
N VAL A 739 41.09 25.54 21.03
CA VAL A 739 40.81 26.98 21.16
C VAL A 739 41.83 27.66 22.07
N GLN A 740 42.22 27.02 23.18
CA GLN A 740 43.21 27.51 24.14
C GLN A 740 44.62 27.59 23.53
N ARG A 741 45.05 26.58 22.77
CA ARG A 741 46.37 26.61 22.10
C ARG A 741 46.50 27.75 21.08
N ARG A 742 45.37 28.24 20.56
CA ARG A 742 45.29 29.30 19.54
C ARG A 742 44.74 30.62 20.11
N GLN A 743 44.72 30.80 21.43
CA GLN A 743 44.09 31.90 22.16
C GLN A 743 44.61 33.32 21.82
N LYS A 744 45.65 33.46 20.99
CA LYS A 744 46.09 34.78 20.48
C LYS A 744 45.48 35.13 19.12
N HIS A 745 45.07 34.13 18.32
CA HIS A 745 44.52 34.29 16.96
C HIS A 745 43.46 33.21 16.65
N ILE A 746 42.21 33.41 17.09
CA ILE A 746 41.08 32.53 16.74
C ILE A 746 40.67 32.86 15.29
N ASN A 747 41.18 32.06 14.35
CA ASN A 747 40.84 32.13 12.93
C ASN A 747 39.96 30.94 12.51
N VAL A 748 39.51 30.95 11.25
CA VAL A 748 38.66 29.88 10.67
C VAL A 748 39.30 28.50 10.85
N ASN A 749 40.62 28.37 10.69
CA ASN A 749 41.33 27.08 10.80
C ASN A 749 41.32 26.53 12.23
N ALA A 750 41.55 27.38 13.23
CA ALA A 750 41.50 26.97 14.64
C ALA A 750 40.09 26.49 15.04
N LEU A 751 39.05 27.20 14.60
CA LEU A 751 37.67 26.81 14.89
C LEU A 751 37.27 25.55 14.11
N ALA A 752 37.67 25.41 12.85
CA ALA A 752 37.41 24.20 12.08
C ALA A 752 38.02 22.95 12.73
N GLU A 753 39.27 23.03 13.20
CA GLU A 753 39.93 21.96 13.95
C GLU A 753 39.14 21.62 15.23
N ALA A 754 38.74 22.63 16.02
CA ALA A 754 38.00 22.43 17.27
C ALA A 754 36.63 21.78 17.04
N PHE A 755 35.89 22.24 16.02
CA PHE A 755 34.58 21.72 15.65
C PHE A 755 34.64 20.31 15.06
N LYS A 756 35.70 20.00 14.31
CA LYS A 756 35.97 18.65 13.81
C LYS A 756 36.20 17.65 14.95
N LYS A 757 36.90 18.04 16.03
CA LYS A 757 37.15 17.19 17.20
C LYS A 757 35.87 16.74 17.90
N ILE A 758 34.86 17.60 17.97
CA ILE A 758 33.56 17.25 18.57
C ILE A 758 32.58 16.60 17.59
N HIS A 759 33.04 16.18 16.41
CA HIS A 759 32.27 15.60 15.32
C HIS A 759 31.19 16.51 14.71
N ASN A 760 31.38 17.84 14.76
CA ASN A 760 30.50 18.82 14.10
C ASN A 760 31.30 19.78 13.22
N PRO A 761 31.99 19.31 12.17
CA PRO A 761 32.91 20.14 11.40
C PRO A 761 32.21 21.39 10.83
N LEU A 762 32.99 22.45 10.63
CA LEU A 762 32.51 23.64 9.93
C LEU A 762 32.20 23.30 8.46
N VAL A 763 31.14 23.89 7.94
CA VAL A 763 30.77 23.85 6.53
C VAL A 763 30.86 25.26 5.97
N ILE A 764 31.65 25.43 4.92
CA ILE A 764 31.82 26.68 4.18
C ILE A 764 31.06 26.52 2.87
N VAL A 765 30.01 27.33 2.70
CA VAL A 765 29.07 27.20 1.58
C VAL A 765 29.24 28.40 0.64
N SER A 766 29.56 28.12 -0.63
CA SER A 766 29.65 29.13 -1.68
C SER A 766 28.31 29.33 -2.37
N LEU A 767 27.89 30.58 -2.53
CA LEU A 767 26.66 31.01 -3.24
C LEU A 767 26.99 31.99 -4.39
N GLY A 768 28.20 31.91 -4.94
CA GLY A 768 28.71 32.83 -5.97
C GLY A 768 29.77 33.80 -5.45
N GLY A 769 29.95 33.87 -4.14
CA GLY A 769 31.04 34.58 -3.49
C GLY A 769 32.38 33.84 -3.57
N ASN A 770 33.48 34.60 -3.58
CA ASN A 770 34.82 34.01 -3.65
C ASN A 770 35.23 33.35 -2.31
N CYS A 771 35.02 32.03 -2.21
CA CYS A 771 35.43 31.23 -1.05
C CYS A 771 36.91 30.80 -1.09
N SER A 772 37.67 31.10 -2.16
CA SER A 772 39.08 30.68 -2.30
C SER A 772 40.02 31.26 -1.23
N ARG A 773 39.58 32.31 -0.52
CA ARG A 773 40.31 32.88 0.62
C ARG A 773 40.36 31.97 1.85
N PHE A 774 39.48 30.97 1.94
CA PHE A 774 39.43 30.04 3.04
C PHE A 774 40.25 28.78 2.70
N LEU A 775 41.52 28.75 3.11
CA LEU A 775 42.35 27.54 3.04
C LEU A 775 42.21 26.77 4.36
N CYS A 776 41.19 25.91 4.44
CA CYS A 776 40.80 25.24 5.69
C CYS A 776 40.60 23.71 5.52
N PRO A 777 41.65 22.88 5.70
CA PRO A 777 41.55 21.43 5.47
C PRO A 777 40.62 20.68 6.45
N ASP A 778 40.27 21.29 7.58
CA ASP A 778 39.39 20.71 8.59
C ASP A 778 37.91 21.11 8.43
N ALA A 779 37.58 21.94 7.44
CA ALA A 779 36.22 22.31 7.08
C ALA A 779 35.73 21.55 5.84
N ILE A 780 34.41 21.36 5.76
CA ILE A 780 33.73 20.83 4.58
C ILE A 780 33.40 22.00 3.65
N PHE A 781 33.80 21.90 2.39
CA PHE A 781 33.44 22.90 1.38
C PHE A 781 32.29 22.39 0.53
N VAL A 782 31.25 23.21 0.39
CA VAL A 782 30.10 22.93 -0.47
C VAL A 782 29.91 24.09 -1.43
N ASP A 783 29.88 23.81 -2.72
CA ASP A 783 29.64 24.82 -3.75
C ASP A 783 28.24 24.66 -4.32
N MET A 784 27.35 25.58 -3.95
CA MET A 784 25.95 25.58 -4.40
C MET A 784 25.79 26.24 -5.78
N THR A 785 26.86 26.79 -6.37
CA THR A 785 26.82 27.43 -7.70
C THR A 785 26.95 26.43 -8.84
N VAL A 786 27.66 25.33 -8.60
CA VAL A 786 27.76 24.21 -9.54
C VAL A 786 26.45 23.43 -9.44
N LYS A 787 25.86 23.05 -10.58
CA LYS A 787 24.72 22.11 -10.62
C LYS A 787 25.17 20.71 -10.19
N GLN A 788 25.49 20.54 -8.91
CA GLN A 788 25.73 19.23 -8.30
C GLN A 788 24.39 18.56 -8.04
N CYS A 789 24.32 17.24 -8.18
CA CYS A 789 23.12 16.54 -7.74
C CYS A 789 23.03 16.58 -6.20
N ARG A 790 21.81 16.49 -5.67
CA ARG A 790 21.57 16.52 -4.21
C ARG A 790 22.35 15.41 -3.52
N GLU A 791 22.47 14.27 -4.19
CA GLU A 791 23.21 13.08 -3.76
C GLU A 791 24.72 13.33 -3.62
N ASP A 792 25.31 14.15 -4.49
CA ASP A 792 26.74 14.49 -4.40
C ASP A 792 27.02 15.35 -3.16
N THR A 793 26.13 16.30 -2.86
CA THR A 793 26.24 17.09 -1.62
C THR A 793 26.06 16.20 -0.39
N LEU A 794 25.19 15.19 -0.45
CA LEU A 794 25.02 14.22 0.62
C LEU A 794 26.26 13.35 0.84
N LYS A 795 26.91 12.87 -0.22
CA LYS A 795 28.18 12.13 -0.13
C LYS A 795 29.28 12.97 0.51
N VAL A 796 29.30 14.28 0.26
CA VAL A 796 30.24 15.21 0.90
C VAL A 796 29.93 15.39 2.39
N LEU A 797 28.65 15.46 2.76
CA LEU A 797 28.25 15.59 4.16
C LEU A 797 28.45 14.30 4.95
N PHE A 798 28.13 13.14 4.36
CA PHE A 798 28.17 11.82 4.98
C PHE A 798 29.08 10.90 4.15
N PRO A 799 30.41 11.07 4.24
CA PRO A 799 31.33 10.19 3.55
C PRO A 799 31.16 8.76 4.09
N GLU A 800 31.04 7.77 3.20
CA GLU A 800 30.95 6.36 3.56
C GLU A 800 32.13 5.99 4.46
N THR A 801 31.85 5.69 5.73
CA THR A 801 32.83 5.01 6.56
C THR A 801 32.94 3.60 5.99
N VAL A 802 34.10 3.26 5.41
CA VAL A 802 34.47 1.86 5.18
C VAL A 802 34.46 1.19 6.56
N LYS A 803 33.33 0.60 6.94
CA LYS A 803 33.24 -0.23 8.12
C LYS A 803 34.06 -1.47 7.77
N ALA A 804 35.25 -1.58 8.36
CA ALA A 804 35.89 -2.87 8.54
C ALA A 804 34.79 -3.78 9.11
N SER A 805 34.48 -4.85 8.39
CA SER A 805 33.47 -5.83 8.78
C SER A 805 33.71 -6.25 10.23
N GLN A 806 32.85 -5.80 11.15
CA GLN A 806 32.76 -6.37 12.49
C GLN A 806 32.14 -7.76 12.35
N GLY A 807 32.96 -8.72 11.97
CA GLY A 807 32.80 -10.11 12.35
C GLY A 807 33.55 -10.34 13.65
N GLU A 808 33.00 -9.90 14.78
CA GLU A 808 33.36 -10.48 16.06
C GLU A 808 32.21 -11.41 16.46
N ALA A 809 32.38 -12.68 16.09
CA ALA A 809 31.71 -13.76 16.77
C ALA A 809 32.30 -13.82 18.20
N GLU A 810 31.46 -13.62 19.21
CA GLU A 810 31.75 -14.09 20.57
C GLU A 810 31.87 -15.62 20.52
N THR A 811 33.10 -16.11 20.36
CA THR A 811 33.45 -17.51 20.63
C THR A 811 33.99 -17.62 22.05
N PHE A 812 33.29 -18.42 22.85
CA PHE A 812 33.75 -18.98 24.12
C PHE A 812 35.16 -19.58 23.99
N GLU A 813 36.00 -19.31 24.99
CA GLU A 813 37.31 -19.95 25.19
C GLU A 813 37.17 -21.48 25.29
N VAL A 814 37.94 -22.21 24.47
CA VAL A 814 38.48 -23.52 24.83
C VAL A 814 39.91 -23.64 24.28
N GLU A 815 40.82 -24.04 25.16
CA GLU A 815 42.25 -24.28 24.96
C GLU A 815 42.58 -25.26 23.83
N ALA A 816 43.69 -25.02 23.08
CA ALA A 816 44.73 -26.02 22.78
C ALA A 816 45.89 -25.45 21.92
N THR A 817 47.06 -25.34 22.54
CA THR A 817 48.45 -25.63 22.11
C THR A 817 48.87 -25.75 20.62
N ASN A 818 49.90 -24.95 20.30
CA ASN A 818 51.23 -25.31 19.75
C ASN A 818 51.60 -25.29 18.25
N SER A 819 52.81 -24.71 18.06
CA SER A 819 53.84 -24.80 16.99
C SER A 819 53.55 -24.03 15.69
N GLY A 820 54.37 -23.05 15.26
CA GLY A 820 55.83 -23.09 14.97
C GLY A 820 55.96 -23.29 13.43
N ASN A 821 56.72 -22.59 12.59
CA ASN A 821 57.95 -21.79 12.62
C ASN A 821 57.91 -20.94 11.32
N GLU A 822 58.33 -19.66 11.28
CA GLU A 822 59.71 -19.17 11.05
C GLU A 822 60.16 -19.20 9.57
N VAL A 823 60.62 -18.04 9.06
CA VAL A 823 61.83 -17.80 8.22
C VAL A 823 61.64 -16.68 7.15
N LEU A 824 62.11 -15.49 7.55
CA LEU A 824 63.09 -14.56 6.92
C LEU A 824 63.21 -14.39 5.38
N SER A 825 62.87 -13.17 4.95
CA SER A 825 63.72 -12.13 4.32
C SER A 825 64.73 -12.43 3.20
N SER A 826 64.67 -11.64 2.10
CA SER A 826 65.80 -10.85 1.51
C SER A 826 65.55 -10.43 0.04
N GLY A 827 65.34 -9.14 -0.25
CA GLY A 827 66.21 -8.29 -1.11
C GLY A 827 65.64 -8.11 -2.54
N THR A 828 65.68 -6.99 -3.28
CA THR A 828 66.54 -5.78 -3.32
C THR A 828 65.90 -4.80 -4.36
N TYR A 829 65.89 -3.48 -4.08
CA TYR A 829 65.80 -2.22 -4.90
C TYR A 829 65.43 -2.28 -6.42
N ASP A 830 64.69 -1.37 -7.08
CA ASP A 830 64.61 0.11 -7.01
C ASP A 830 63.31 0.67 -7.64
N GLN A 831 63.06 1.97 -7.39
CA GLN A 831 61.97 2.85 -7.83
C GLN A 831 61.68 2.88 -9.34
N ASP A 832 60.39 2.84 -9.72
CA ASP A 832 59.77 3.87 -10.56
C ASP A 832 58.23 3.82 -10.53
N SER A 833 57.63 4.98 -10.74
CA SER A 833 56.22 5.34 -10.55
C SER A 833 55.19 4.46 -11.30
N CYS A 834 54.09 4.10 -10.63
CA CYS A 834 52.72 4.20 -11.17
C CYS A 834 51.67 3.91 -10.08
N ASN A 835 50.83 4.90 -9.80
CA ASN A 835 49.58 4.76 -9.07
C ASN A 835 48.59 3.96 -9.91
N CYS A 836 48.37 2.69 -9.57
CA CYS A 836 47.22 1.92 -10.06
C CYS A 836 46.16 1.90 -8.96
N LYS A 837 45.17 2.80 -9.09
CA LYS A 837 43.90 2.71 -8.37
C LYS A 837 43.19 1.43 -8.84
N SER A 838 43.02 0.46 -7.95
CA SER A 838 42.06 -0.62 -8.16
C SER A 838 40.64 -0.04 -8.16
N ALA A 839 39.88 -0.34 -9.20
CA ALA A 839 38.48 0.06 -9.32
C ALA A 839 37.63 -0.60 -8.22
N PRO A 840 36.62 0.09 -7.66
CA PRO A 840 35.68 -0.51 -6.74
C PRO A 840 34.67 -1.37 -7.51
N SER A 841 34.61 -2.65 -7.13
CA SER A 841 33.61 -3.61 -7.56
C SER A 841 32.25 -3.28 -6.94
N ASN A 842 31.43 -2.49 -7.64
CA ASN A 842 30.00 -2.31 -7.36
C ASN A 842 29.25 -2.12 -8.68
N PHE A 843 28.99 -3.21 -9.40
CA PHE A 843 27.98 -3.24 -10.46
C PHE A 843 27.00 -4.39 -10.19
N ALA A 844 26.01 -4.11 -9.36
CA ALA A 844 24.77 -4.87 -9.31
C ALA A 844 23.66 -3.91 -9.74
N LEU A 845 23.39 -3.85 -11.04
CA LEU A 845 22.32 -3.03 -11.59
C LEU A 845 20.97 -3.66 -11.23
N VAL A 846 20.09 -2.82 -10.67
CA VAL A 846 18.72 -3.12 -10.29
C VAL A 846 17.91 -3.41 -11.56
N ALA A 847 17.40 -4.63 -11.68
CA ALA A 847 16.36 -4.96 -12.64
C ALA A 847 15.02 -4.48 -12.07
N ASP A 848 14.62 -3.26 -12.42
CA ASP A 848 13.28 -2.74 -12.12
C ASP A 848 12.29 -3.25 -13.17
N GLN A 849 11.39 -4.13 -12.76
CA GLN A 849 10.09 -4.31 -13.39
C GLN A 849 9.04 -3.73 -12.44
N GLY A 850 8.56 -2.52 -12.79
CA GLY A 850 7.38 -1.93 -12.19
C GLY A 850 7.64 -0.74 -11.29
N ASP A 851 7.94 0.42 -11.88
CA ASP A 851 7.38 1.72 -11.47
C ASP A 851 7.95 2.82 -12.37
N LEU A 852 7.19 3.18 -13.41
CA LEU A 852 7.66 4.11 -14.45
C LEU A 852 6.76 5.36 -14.61
N ASN A 853 6.03 5.74 -13.56
CA ASN A 853 5.10 6.87 -13.61
C ASN A 853 5.49 8.05 -12.70
N ASN A 854 6.75 8.19 -12.30
CA ASN A 854 7.19 9.32 -11.47
C ASN A 854 7.83 10.44 -12.32
N ILE A 855 7.33 11.66 -12.17
CA ILE A 855 7.57 12.82 -13.06
C ILE A 855 9.05 13.30 -13.07
N ASN A 856 9.88 12.85 -12.13
CA ASN A 856 11.34 13.10 -12.14
C ASN A 856 12.16 12.07 -12.97
N GLY A 857 11.54 11.02 -13.52
CA GLY A 857 12.21 9.93 -14.22
C GLY A 857 12.69 10.25 -15.65
N SER A 858 12.12 11.27 -16.32
CA SER A 858 12.41 11.55 -17.73
C SER A 858 13.84 12.04 -17.98
N ARG A 859 14.41 12.79 -17.04
CA ARG A 859 15.79 13.30 -17.13
C ARG A 859 16.84 12.24 -16.74
N LEU A 860 16.47 11.36 -15.81
CA LEU A 860 17.26 10.18 -15.41
C LEU A 860 17.32 9.15 -16.54
N GLN A 861 16.25 8.98 -17.32
CA GLN A 861 16.19 8.04 -18.45
C GLN A 861 17.16 8.39 -19.60
N VAL A 862 17.33 9.68 -19.94
CA VAL A 862 18.26 10.09 -21.02
C VAL A 862 19.71 9.95 -20.58
N ASN A 863 20.03 10.30 -19.32
CA ASN A 863 21.38 10.08 -18.79
C ASN A 863 21.72 8.59 -18.73
N TYR A 864 20.79 7.77 -18.24
CA TYR A 864 20.93 6.32 -18.19
C TYR A 864 21.09 5.70 -19.59
N PHE A 865 20.38 6.21 -20.60
CA PHE A 865 20.51 5.78 -21.99
C PHE A 865 21.96 5.92 -22.51
N TRP A 866 22.62 7.05 -22.21
CA TRP A 866 24.01 7.28 -22.65
C TRP A 866 25.06 6.58 -21.78
N GLU A 867 24.78 6.39 -20.48
CA GLU A 867 25.65 5.69 -19.54
C GLU A 867 25.91 4.23 -19.94
N ILE A 868 24.94 3.57 -20.58
CA ILE A 868 25.09 2.21 -21.11
C ILE A 868 26.24 2.13 -22.14
N PHE A 869 26.33 3.11 -23.05
CA PHE A 869 27.36 3.10 -24.09
C PHE A 869 28.74 3.51 -23.56
N GLU A 870 28.80 4.40 -22.56
CA GLU A 870 30.06 4.73 -21.88
C GLU A 870 30.59 3.53 -21.08
N ALA A 871 29.71 2.76 -20.42
CA ALA A 871 30.07 1.53 -19.74
C ALA A 871 30.66 0.49 -20.73
N LEU A 872 29.99 0.29 -21.88
CA LEU A 872 30.46 -0.62 -22.94
C LEU A 872 31.80 -0.18 -23.56
N LYS A 873 32.05 1.13 -23.65
CA LYS A 873 33.32 1.69 -24.12
C LYS A 873 34.48 1.53 -23.11
N SER A 874 34.19 1.61 -21.82
CA SER A 874 35.20 1.58 -20.74
C SER A 874 35.84 0.21 -20.49
N LEU A 875 35.30 -0.85 -21.10
CA LEU A 875 35.68 -2.25 -20.85
C LEU A 875 36.99 -2.70 -21.54
N GLU A 876 37.77 -1.77 -22.10
CA GLU A 876 39.05 -2.06 -22.78
C GLU A 876 40.19 -2.43 -21.79
N ASN A 877 40.03 -2.12 -20.50
CA ASN A 877 41.12 -2.15 -19.52
C ASN A 877 41.11 -3.33 -18.55
N ASP A 878 40.03 -4.12 -18.51
CA ASP A 878 39.94 -5.28 -17.60
C ASP A 878 40.33 -6.58 -18.32
N LYS A 879 41.38 -7.24 -17.81
CA LYS A 879 41.96 -8.45 -18.40
C LYS A 879 41.17 -9.74 -18.11
N ASP A 880 39.93 -9.66 -17.59
CA ASP A 880 39.15 -10.84 -17.21
C ASP A 880 37.88 -11.03 -18.05
N PRO A 881 37.90 -11.96 -19.04
CA PRO A 881 36.75 -12.27 -19.91
C PRO A 881 35.50 -12.77 -19.15
N ARG A 882 35.63 -13.25 -17.91
CA ARG A 882 34.50 -13.83 -17.15
C ARG A 882 33.55 -12.79 -16.55
N SER A 883 34.01 -11.57 -16.32
CA SER A 883 33.18 -10.46 -15.81
C SER A 883 32.22 -9.91 -16.86
N PHE A 884 32.57 -10.07 -18.15
CA PHE A 884 31.79 -9.58 -19.29
C PHE A 884 30.57 -10.46 -19.58
N SER A 885 30.72 -11.79 -19.51
CA SER A 885 29.67 -12.75 -19.87
C SER A 885 28.39 -12.62 -19.01
N LEU A 886 28.51 -12.33 -17.72
CA LEU A 886 27.37 -12.19 -16.80
C LEU A 886 26.48 -10.95 -17.06
N ASN A 887 26.96 -9.95 -17.81
CA ASN A 887 26.26 -8.68 -18.05
C ASN A 887 25.70 -8.51 -19.47
N VAL A 888 26.14 -9.32 -20.45
CA VAL A 888 25.83 -9.13 -21.89
C VAL A 888 24.34 -9.32 -22.19
N GLN A 889 23.67 -10.29 -21.57
CA GLN A 889 22.23 -10.52 -21.76
C GLN A 889 21.37 -9.36 -21.18
N MET A 890 21.81 -8.79 -20.05
CA MET A 890 21.13 -7.63 -19.44
C MET A 890 21.36 -6.35 -20.24
N MET A 891 22.56 -6.18 -20.81
CA MET A 891 22.89 -5.09 -21.73
C MET A 891 22.09 -5.17 -23.03
N LYS A 892 21.89 -6.37 -23.59
CA LYS A 892 21.05 -6.59 -24.78
C LYS A 892 19.61 -6.12 -24.56
N VAL A 893 18.98 -6.54 -23.46
CA VAL A 893 17.61 -6.12 -23.10
C VAL A 893 17.50 -4.59 -22.99
N ASN A 894 18.55 -3.92 -22.50
CA ASN A 894 18.58 -2.46 -22.42
C ASN A 894 18.78 -1.80 -23.80
N VAL A 895 19.61 -2.36 -24.68
CA VAL A 895 19.75 -1.88 -26.08
C VAL A 895 18.46 -2.08 -26.87
N GLU A 896 17.74 -3.18 -26.67
CA GLU A 896 16.42 -3.41 -27.30
C GLU A 896 15.36 -2.40 -26.84
N LYS A 897 15.35 -2.06 -25.54
CA LYS A 897 14.49 -0.98 -25.01
C LYS A 897 14.86 0.38 -25.62
N SER A 898 16.15 0.65 -25.82
CA SER A 898 16.66 1.85 -26.48
C SER A 898 16.21 1.95 -27.95
N ILE A 899 16.16 0.82 -28.68
CA ILE A 899 15.62 0.76 -30.06
C ILE A 899 14.13 1.14 -30.06
N HIS A 900 13.35 0.61 -29.12
CA HIS A 900 11.93 0.93 -29.01
C HIS A 900 11.70 2.42 -28.72
N LEU A 901 12.46 2.99 -27.78
CA LEU A 901 12.38 4.40 -27.42
C LEU A 901 12.69 5.30 -28.63
N ALA A 902 13.80 5.04 -29.32
CA ALA A 902 14.21 5.80 -30.50
C ALA A 902 13.21 5.68 -31.67
N SER A 903 12.66 4.48 -31.88
CA SER A 903 11.64 4.23 -32.92
C SER A 903 10.30 4.91 -32.60
N THR A 904 9.92 4.95 -31.32
CA THR A 904 8.69 5.66 -30.87
C THR A 904 8.83 7.17 -31.08
N VAL A 905 10.00 7.71 -30.72
CA VAL A 905 10.39 9.11 -30.94
C VAL A 905 10.28 9.49 -32.41
N MET A 906 10.75 8.63 -33.33
CA MET A 906 10.60 8.83 -34.77
C MET A 906 9.13 8.85 -35.22
N HIS A 907 8.34 7.89 -34.74
CA HIS A 907 6.96 7.72 -35.18
C HIS A 907 6.06 8.87 -34.70
N GLU A 908 6.29 9.40 -33.49
CA GLU A 908 5.57 10.58 -32.97
C GLU A 908 6.01 11.89 -33.63
N HIS A 909 7.29 12.02 -34.02
CA HIS A 909 7.76 13.22 -34.72
C HIS A 909 7.18 13.33 -36.13
N LEU A 910 7.04 12.20 -36.83
CA LEU A 910 6.36 12.12 -38.13
C LEU A 910 4.86 12.44 -38.05
N GLN A 911 4.22 12.13 -36.92
CA GLN A 911 2.79 12.36 -36.71
C GLN A 911 2.46 13.83 -36.38
N ASN A 912 3.39 14.55 -35.74
CA ASN A 912 3.16 15.88 -35.16
C ASN A 912 3.74 17.05 -35.98
N ALA A 913 4.43 16.81 -37.09
CA ALA A 913 5.02 17.87 -37.89
C ALA A 913 4.05 18.38 -38.97
N ILE A 914 3.44 19.56 -38.74
CA ILE A 914 2.73 20.29 -39.80
C ILE A 914 3.63 21.29 -40.53
N ASP A 915 4.74 21.78 -39.97
CA ASP A 915 5.72 22.58 -40.74
C ASP A 915 7.12 22.54 -40.10
N ASN A 916 8.14 22.32 -40.93
CA ASN A 916 9.58 22.37 -40.65
C ASN A 916 10.20 21.16 -39.91
N VAL A 917 10.29 20.04 -40.63
CA VAL A 917 11.11 18.88 -40.24
C VAL A 917 12.55 19.12 -40.67
N ASP A 918 13.50 19.08 -39.73
CA ASP A 918 14.93 19.10 -40.05
C ASP A 918 15.34 17.71 -40.56
N GLU A 919 15.30 17.54 -41.88
CA GLU A 919 15.55 16.27 -42.61
C GLU A 919 16.87 15.61 -42.18
N LYS A 920 17.87 16.44 -41.83
CA LYS A 920 19.18 15.99 -41.35
C LYS A 920 19.13 15.33 -39.96
N LEU A 921 18.23 15.80 -39.08
CA LEU A 921 18.03 15.22 -37.75
C LEU A 921 17.31 13.87 -37.82
N LEU A 922 16.35 13.72 -38.74
CA LEU A 922 15.70 12.42 -38.99
C LEU A 922 16.69 11.37 -39.52
N GLU A 923 17.54 11.75 -40.47
CA GLU A 923 18.62 10.87 -40.96
C GLU A 923 19.58 10.46 -39.83
N GLU A 924 19.87 11.36 -38.88
CA GLU A 924 20.72 11.05 -37.72
C GLU A 924 20.03 10.07 -36.74
N VAL A 925 18.71 10.16 -36.55
CA VAL A 925 17.95 9.23 -35.69
C VAL A 925 17.78 7.87 -36.37
N ASP A 926 17.50 7.83 -37.69
CA ASP A 926 17.45 6.59 -38.46
C ASP A 926 18.79 5.85 -38.40
N SER A 927 19.89 6.58 -38.61
CA SER A 927 21.24 6.04 -38.48
C SER A 927 21.51 5.50 -37.07
N MET A 928 21.04 6.20 -36.03
CA MET A 928 21.18 5.74 -34.63
C MET A 928 20.39 4.45 -34.39
N VAL A 929 19.16 4.33 -34.89
CA VAL A 929 18.33 3.13 -34.75
C VAL A 929 18.99 1.93 -35.43
N ASP A 930 19.58 2.12 -36.61
CA ASP A 930 20.30 1.07 -37.31
C ASP A 930 21.59 0.66 -36.61
N GLU A 931 22.34 1.62 -36.04
CA GLU A 931 23.51 1.35 -35.21
C GLU A 931 23.14 0.59 -33.92
N LEU A 932 22.00 0.90 -33.29
CA LEU A 932 21.49 0.18 -32.13
C LEU A 932 21.05 -1.25 -32.46
N LYS A 933 20.40 -1.47 -33.61
CA LYS A 933 20.06 -2.82 -34.10
C LYS A 933 21.32 -3.64 -34.37
N GLN A 934 22.35 -3.04 -34.96
CA GLN A 934 23.64 -3.70 -35.18
C GLN A 934 24.33 -4.03 -33.85
N LEU A 935 24.25 -3.13 -32.86
CA LEU A 935 24.79 -3.38 -31.52
C LEU A 935 24.05 -4.53 -30.82
N SER A 936 22.72 -4.55 -30.91
CA SER A 936 21.89 -5.65 -30.39
C SER A 936 22.24 -7.00 -31.03
N ALA A 937 22.49 -7.02 -32.35
CA ALA A 937 22.89 -8.22 -33.06
C ALA A 937 24.31 -8.67 -32.70
N ALA A 938 25.24 -7.73 -32.50
CA ALA A 938 26.61 -8.04 -32.08
C ALA A 938 26.68 -8.62 -30.65
N LEU A 939 25.69 -8.31 -29.81
CA LEU A 939 25.52 -8.85 -28.46
C LEU A 939 24.77 -10.21 -28.43
N ASP A 940 24.26 -10.72 -29.57
CA ASP A 940 23.43 -11.93 -29.65
C ASP A 940 24.21 -13.23 -29.99
N VAL A 941 25.53 -13.21 -29.76
CA VAL A 941 26.45 -14.26 -30.24
C VAL A 941 27.03 -15.07 -29.06
N SER A 942 27.34 -16.35 -29.27
CA SER A 942 27.82 -17.28 -28.24
C SER A 942 29.15 -16.84 -27.59
N GLU A 943 29.40 -17.20 -26.31
CA GLU A 943 30.58 -16.78 -25.52
C GLU A 943 31.95 -16.78 -26.25
N PRO A 944 32.31 -17.77 -27.09
CA PRO A 944 33.59 -17.75 -27.80
C PRO A 944 33.67 -16.77 -28.98
N GLU A 945 32.54 -16.31 -29.52
CA GLU A 945 32.46 -15.38 -30.67
C GLU A 945 32.29 -13.91 -30.24
N LEU A 946 31.86 -13.67 -29.01
CA LEU A 946 31.68 -12.33 -28.43
C LEU A 946 33.03 -11.56 -28.33
N GLY A 947 34.12 -12.27 -28.04
CA GLY A 947 35.48 -11.70 -28.03
C GLY A 947 35.93 -11.19 -29.41
N ASN A 948 35.47 -11.82 -30.50
CA ASN A 948 35.78 -11.40 -31.87
C ASN A 948 34.96 -10.17 -32.30
N ASN A 949 33.78 -9.96 -31.71
CA ASN A 949 32.90 -8.82 -31.98
C ASN A 949 33.19 -7.60 -31.09
N MET A 950 34.13 -7.70 -30.13
CA MET A 950 34.40 -6.62 -29.16
C MET A 950 34.83 -5.32 -29.85
N SER A 951 35.65 -5.40 -30.89
CA SER A 951 36.04 -4.23 -31.68
C SER A 951 34.85 -3.58 -32.39
N THR A 952 33.89 -4.39 -32.86
CA THR A 952 32.66 -3.93 -33.53
C THR A 952 31.70 -3.28 -32.53
N ILE A 953 31.53 -3.87 -31.34
CA ILE A 953 30.72 -3.32 -30.24
C ILE A 953 31.26 -1.96 -29.81
N GLN A 954 32.59 -1.84 -29.64
CA GLN A 954 33.24 -0.58 -29.26
C GLN A 954 33.11 0.49 -30.33
N GLU A 955 33.28 0.14 -31.60
CA GLU A 955 33.14 1.07 -32.72
C GLU A 955 31.70 1.57 -32.83
N LEU A 956 30.71 0.70 -32.66
CA LEU A 956 29.29 1.08 -32.61
C LEU A 956 29.00 1.99 -31.41
N CYS A 957 29.53 1.70 -30.22
CA CYS A 957 29.36 2.56 -29.05
C CYS A 957 30.02 3.94 -29.24
N LYS A 958 31.20 4.01 -29.88
CA LYS A 958 31.86 5.28 -30.21
C LYS A 958 31.02 6.12 -31.17
N ARG A 959 30.44 5.50 -32.21
CA ARG A 959 29.55 6.19 -33.16
C ARG A 959 28.28 6.68 -32.48
N LEU A 960 27.63 5.85 -31.68
CA LEU A 960 26.44 6.23 -30.91
C LEU A 960 26.73 7.41 -29.96
N LEU A 961 27.82 7.34 -29.20
CA LEU A 961 28.23 8.42 -28.30
C LEU A 961 28.61 9.71 -29.02
N SER A 962 29.15 9.62 -30.25
CA SER A 962 29.48 10.80 -31.05
C SER A 962 28.25 11.58 -31.51
N ARG A 963 27.08 10.92 -31.59
CA ARG A 963 25.79 11.54 -31.95
C ARG A 963 25.06 12.16 -30.76
N ARG A 964 25.53 11.92 -29.53
CA ARG A 964 24.94 12.46 -28.29
C ARG A 964 24.69 13.97 -28.32
N PRO A 965 25.64 14.84 -28.74
CA PRO A 965 25.43 16.30 -28.71
C PRO A 965 24.24 16.77 -29.56
N ASN A 966 23.93 16.06 -30.65
CA ASN A 966 22.87 16.41 -31.58
C ASN A 966 21.50 15.83 -31.15
N LEU A 967 21.48 14.61 -30.59
CA LEU A 967 20.25 13.87 -30.31
C LEU A 967 19.75 14.00 -28.86
N GLU A 968 20.63 14.26 -27.89
CA GLU A 968 20.29 14.40 -26.47
C GLU A 968 19.26 15.51 -26.18
N PRO A 969 19.31 16.71 -26.82
CA PRO A 969 18.30 17.74 -26.62
C PRO A 969 16.90 17.32 -27.09
N MET A 970 16.81 16.52 -28.16
CA MET A 970 15.55 16.05 -28.74
C MET A 970 14.92 14.95 -27.89
N LEU A 971 15.70 13.94 -27.51
CA LEU A 971 15.27 12.86 -26.63
C LEU A 971 14.79 13.40 -25.27
N SER A 972 15.52 14.39 -24.73
CA SER A 972 15.12 15.06 -23.48
C SER A 972 13.80 15.82 -23.61
N LYS A 973 13.56 16.49 -24.75
CA LYS A 973 12.35 17.30 -24.98
C LYS A 973 11.09 16.45 -25.19
N GLN A 974 11.18 15.33 -25.91
CA GLN A 974 10.03 14.44 -26.15
C GLN A 974 9.67 13.57 -24.94
N LEU A 975 10.66 13.11 -24.15
CA LEU A 975 10.38 12.43 -22.88
C LEU A 975 9.68 13.34 -21.85
N LEU A 976 9.94 14.66 -21.94
CA LEU A 976 9.18 15.68 -21.21
C LEU A 976 7.72 15.82 -21.69
N GLN A 977 7.43 15.60 -22.98
CA GLN A 977 6.09 15.65 -23.55
C GLN A 977 5.25 14.38 -23.29
N LEU A 978 5.88 13.20 -23.28
CA LEU A 978 5.25 11.93 -22.89
C LEU A 978 4.78 11.95 -21.43
N GLY A 979 5.52 12.62 -20.54
CA GLY A 979 5.09 12.85 -19.16
C GLY A 979 3.84 13.74 -19.03
N THR A 980 3.59 14.62 -19.99
CA THR A 980 2.44 15.55 -19.97
C THR A 980 1.17 14.93 -20.57
N ASN A 981 1.28 14.10 -21.61
CA ASN A 981 0.11 13.46 -22.25
C ASN A 981 -0.57 12.41 -21.34
N LEU A 982 0.19 11.74 -20.46
CA LEU A 982 -0.34 10.83 -19.44
C LEU A 982 -1.15 11.53 -18.32
N VAL A 983 -0.92 12.84 -18.09
CA VAL A 983 -1.66 13.64 -17.10
C VAL A 983 -3.02 14.11 -17.64
N VAL A 984 -3.14 14.26 -18.96
CA VAL A 984 -4.40 14.70 -19.60
C VAL A 984 -5.41 13.55 -19.70
N GLU A 985 -4.97 12.31 -19.89
CA GLU A 985 -5.89 11.15 -19.92
C GLU A 985 -6.37 10.71 -18.52
N THR A 986 -5.71 11.16 -17.45
CA THR A 986 -6.15 10.90 -16.06
C THR A 986 -6.95 12.05 -15.43
N SER A 987 -7.26 13.10 -16.20
CA SER A 987 -8.09 14.21 -15.73
C SER A 987 -9.18 14.63 -16.75
N GLY A 988 -10.24 13.81 -16.86
CA GLY A 988 -11.59 14.34 -17.08
C GLY A 988 -12.50 13.58 -18.04
N SER A 989 -13.55 12.94 -17.48
CA SER A 989 -14.87 12.95 -18.11
C SER A 989 -15.99 13.01 -17.06
N ILE A 990 -16.28 14.24 -16.60
CA ILE A 990 -17.68 14.64 -16.43
C ILE A 990 -18.08 15.16 -17.81
N SER A 991 -18.87 14.38 -18.52
CA SER A 991 -19.50 14.75 -19.78
C SER A 991 -20.62 15.77 -19.49
N ASN A 992 -20.56 16.93 -20.13
CA ASN A 992 -21.74 17.77 -20.36
C ASN A 992 -21.90 18.01 -21.86
N GLU A 993 -23.08 17.57 -22.31
CA GLU A 993 -23.98 18.05 -23.34
C GLU A 993 -23.46 18.86 -24.54
N GLN A 994 -24.00 18.43 -25.68
CA GLN A 994 -23.85 18.94 -27.04
C GLN A 994 -24.15 20.44 -27.14
N GLN A 995 -23.23 21.12 -27.83
CA GLN A 995 -23.41 22.47 -28.33
C GLN A 995 -24.06 22.41 -29.71
N CYS A 996 -25.18 23.12 -29.88
CA CYS A 996 -25.57 23.69 -31.15
C CYS A 996 -25.74 25.18 -30.91
N ASP A 997 -24.77 25.96 -31.36
CA ASP A 997 -24.85 27.41 -31.49
C ASP A 997 -25.94 27.76 -32.51
N VAL A 998 -26.71 28.82 -32.25
CA VAL A 998 -26.97 29.95 -33.19
C VAL A 998 -27.61 31.12 -32.39
N ASP A 999 -26.94 32.26 -32.49
CA ASP A 999 -27.37 33.67 -32.40
C ASP A 999 -27.92 34.31 -31.12
N SER A 1000 -27.10 35.28 -30.69
CA SER A 1000 -27.41 36.51 -29.97
C SER A 1000 -28.55 37.32 -30.59
N ASP A 1001 -29.50 37.81 -29.76
CA ASP A 1001 -29.65 39.26 -29.56
C ASP A 1001 -30.64 39.69 -28.45
N SER A 1002 -30.20 40.72 -27.71
CA SER A 1002 -30.96 41.85 -27.17
C SER A 1002 -32.08 41.71 -26.11
N LYS A 1003 -32.02 42.67 -25.19
CA LYS A 1003 -32.89 42.92 -24.04
C LYS A 1003 -34.27 43.50 -24.41
N ALA A 1004 -35.23 43.19 -23.53
CA ALA A 1004 -36.32 44.04 -23.01
C ALA A 1004 -37.52 44.39 -23.92
N LYS A 1005 -38.73 43.93 -23.52
CA LYS A 1005 -39.82 44.82 -23.07
C LYS A 1005 -41.03 44.08 -22.48
N GLU A 1006 -41.44 44.64 -21.34
CA GLU A 1006 -42.75 44.76 -20.70
C GLU A 1006 -44.06 44.30 -21.38
N ASN A 1007 -44.91 43.75 -20.49
CA ASN A 1007 -46.33 44.03 -20.23
C ASN A 1007 -47.46 43.23 -20.91
N SER A 1008 -48.25 42.62 -20.00
CA SER A 1008 -49.74 42.51 -19.99
C SER A 1008 -50.36 41.54 -21.02
N SER A 1009 -51.45 40.82 -20.82
CA SER A 1009 -52.58 40.90 -19.88
C SER A 1009 -53.44 39.62 -19.95
N ALA A 1010 -54.17 39.36 -18.85
CA ALA A 1010 -55.57 38.91 -18.75
C ALA A 1010 -56.06 37.52 -19.24
N ASN A 1011 -56.57 36.77 -18.23
CA ASN A 1011 -57.87 36.08 -18.11
C ASN A 1011 -58.21 34.94 -19.10
N VAL A 1012 -58.75 33.79 -18.67
CA VAL A 1012 -60.12 33.61 -18.14
C VAL A 1012 -60.26 32.21 -17.48
N ALA A 1013 -60.91 32.19 -16.29
CA ALA A 1013 -61.87 31.23 -15.69
C ALA A 1013 -61.73 29.69 -15.88
N SER A 1014 -62.21 28.77 -15.04
CA SER A 1014 -62.82 28.65 -13.69
C SER A 1014 -62.96 27.12 -13.48
N VAL A 1015 -62.89 26.53 -12.28
CA VAL A 1015 -64.06 26.14 -11.45
C VAL A 1015 -63.55 25.14 -10.38
N SER A 1016 -63.89 25.43 -9.11
CA SER A 1016 -64.16 24.59 -7.91
C SER A 1016 -63.55 23.17 -7.77
N ASN A 1017 -63.09 22.69 -6.60
CA ASN A 1017 -63.85 22.65 -5.35
C ASN A 1017 -63.01 22.19 -4.12
N SER A 1018 -63.39 22.72 -2.94
CA SER A 1018 -63.27 22.22 -1.56
C SER A 1018 -61.92 21.70 -1.00
N LYS A 1019 -61.25 22.41 -0.08
CA LYS A 1019 -61.51 22.62 1.38
C LYS A 1019 -61.26 21.41 2.30
N ASN A 1020 -60.15 21.47 3.05
CA ASN A 1020 -60.06 21.66 4.53
C ASN A 1020 -58.60 21.33 4.96
N SER A 1021 -57.76 22.27 5.40
CA SER A 1021 -57.69 22.95 6.71
C SER A 1021 -57.68 21.95 7.89
N ARG A 1022 -56.73 21.95 8.83
CA ARG A 1022 -56.23 23.09 9.61
C ARG A 1022 -54.82 22.89 10.18
N GLU A 1023 -54.15 24.04 10.27
CA GLU A 1023 -53.03 24.43 11.12
C GLU A 1023 -53.34 24.25 12.62
N THR A 1024 -52.33 24.10 13.49
CA THR A 1024 -51.81 25.20 14.34
C THR A 1024 -50.73 24.72 15.32
N GLU A 1025 -49.53 25.26 15.11
CA GLU A 1025 -48.66 25.95 16.08
C GLU A 1025 -48.87 25.86 17.62
N ASN A 1026 -47.73 25.70 18.32
CA ASN A 1026 -47.14 26.62 19.31
C ASN A 1026 -46.70 26.05 20.70
N LYS A 1027 -45.40 26.28 20.95
CA LYS A 1027 -44.74 26.79 22.18
C LYS A 1027 -44.50 25.91 23.44
N VAL A 1028 -43.21 25.60 23.61
CA VAL A 1028 -42.28 26.01 24.72
C VAL A 1028 -42.82 26.19 26.15
N LYS A 1029 -42.27 25.38 27.09
CA LYS A 1029 -41.78 25.64 28.49
C LYS A 1029 -41.62 24.25 29.15
N GLY A 1030 -40.68 23.88 30.01
CA GLY A 1030 -39.72 24.55 30.88
C GLY A 1030 -39.56 23.68 32.15
N ASN A 1031 -38.33 23.26 32.47
CA ASN A 1031 -37.76 22.61 33.68
C ASN A 1031 -38.64 22.24 34.91
N LYS A 1032 -38.38 21.04 35.50
CA LYS A 1032 -37.94 20.87 36.92
C LYS A 1032 -37.58 19.42 37.34
N SER A 1033 -36.32 19.26 37.75
CA SER A 1033 -35.76 18.54 38.92
C SER A 1033 -36.32 17.19 39.43
N LYS A 1034 -35.42 16.22 39.69
CA LYS A 1034 -35.31 15.54 41.02
C LYS A 1034 -33.97 14.80 41.21
N LYS A 1035 -33.38 15.02 42.39
CA LYS A 1035 -32.20 14.38 43.00
C LYS A 1035 -32.47 12.90 43.36
N ASN A 1036 -31.43 12.05 43.38
CA ASN A 1036 -31.31 11.03 44.42
C ASN A 1036 -29.85 10.67 44.79
N LYS A 1037 -29.71 10.19 46.03
CA LYS A 1037 -28.53 10.20 46.92
C LYS A 1037 -27.54 9.03 46.75
N ARG A 1038 -26.32 9.31 47.24
CA ARG A 1038 -25.20 8.41 47.60
C ARG A 1038 -25.56 7.26 48.56
N ALA A 1039 -24.81 6.15 48.48
CA ALA A 1039 -24.31 5.41 49.64
C ALA A 1039 -22.96 4.70 49.33
N LYS A 1040 -22.00 4.87 50.26
CA LYS A 1040 -20.68 4.22 50.35
C LYS A 1040 -20.81 2.81 50.95
N LYS A 1041 -19.88 1.90 50.62
CA LYS A 1041 -19.09 1.12 51.59
C LYS A 1041 -17.93 0.39 50.88
N GLY A 1042 -16.72 0.56 51.39
CA GLY A 1042 -15.54 -0.24 51.05
C GLY A 1042 -15.24 -1.29 52.11
N GLY A 1043 -14.26 -2.16 51.85
CA GLY A 1043 -13.64 -3.01 52.87
C GLY A 1043 -12.90 -4.25 52.38
N SER A 1044 -11.58 -4.09 52.14
CA SER A 1044 -10.44 -4.93 52.53
C SER A 1044 -10.32 -6.43 52.14
N LYS A 1045 -9.16 -6.77 51.55
CA LYS A 1045 -8.15 -7.77 52.03
C LYS A 1045 -6.84 -7.51 51.26
N ARG A 1046 -5.86 -6.89 51.94
CA ARG A 1046 -4.56 -7.41 52.39
C ARG A 1046 -3.56 -7.66 51.26
#